data_AF-A0A833DPK4-F1
#
_entry.id   AF-A0A833DPK4-F1
#
_cell.length_a   1.000
_cell.length_b   1.000
_cell.length_c   1.000
_cell.angle_alpha   90.00
_cell.angle_beta   90.00
_cell.angle_gamma   90.00
#
_symmetry.space_group_name_H-M   'P 1'
#
loop_
_entity.id
_entity.type
_entity.pdbx_description
1 polymer ?
#
loop_
_entity_poly.entity_id
_entity_poly.type
_entity_poly.pdbx_seq_one_letter_code
_entity_poly.pdbx_strand_id
1 'polypeptide(L)'
;MVGAGEWMMIGVLGLAFMCGVWVLIIRGDVDKPDRRRLDANDYSRFSRRRTGPEFKEARKEIEQRLAIVSRRNRARSQAQMKIAEAELARQKRIDAAEAALRSEELRLKEEQLNAERERMEEERRRREAEEAELQAEEDRRRREEEARLNAEAAELESQAAEAERIRQEELAALEEQRQAELAALAEADAMLEAQEVDDETTAELRARLEAAGGRIGDVNVSLMWNNYNDLDLHVVCPSGERLHGGNRTSACHGELDVDANVKPESKKPVENVVWDIGNAPNGTYRVYVHHYKKHKKRGTKDPTEFKVIVNAGGTFTEYNSELSNGDAIMLVTDFEMRERTPEEEEAYQAELAEAEAARLAEEEGAARKEAEEEAARKEAEEEAARLAEEEEAAGKEAEEEAARLAEEEEAARKEAEEEAARLAEEQRQDDLAAAEEQRLAEIAAAEAAAEQREKDAVHQAQVEAEEVAEETARELRRRLEQAGGRIGDVNISLMWNNFNDLDLHVVCPSGERIHGGNRLSQCKGELDVDANVKAETKKPVENVVWDVGDADDGLYKVYVHHYKKHKKRRTKDPTEFKLITGVKGEFKEYNSKLSHGEPILLVTEFTLGDSIPQPSSSPPEGEESQVEDEALDTSENEEKN
;
A
#
# COMPACT_ATOMS: atom_id res chain seq x y z
N MET A 1 42.22 29.09 5.07
CA MET A 1 43.52 28.40 5.27
C MET A 1 44.14 28.22 3.89
N VAL A 2 45.16 29.01 3.57
CA VAL A 2 45.84 28.93 2.28
C VAL A 2 46.78 27.73 2.29
N GLY A 3 46.62 26.84 1.30
CA GLY A 3 47.23 25.50 1.27
C GLY A 3 48.74 25.53 1.01
N ALA A 4 49.43 24.52 1.55
CA ALA A 4 50.88 24.36 1.48
C ALA A 4 51.50 24.35 0.06
N GLY A 5 50.69 24.24 -1.00
CA GLY A 5 51.14 24.29 -2.40
C GLY A 5 51.58 25.67 -2.89
N GLU A 6 50.98 26.76 -2.40
CA GLU A 6 51.30 28.13 -2.86
C GLU A 6 52.66 28.61 -2.33
N TRP A 7 53.04 28.20 -1.11
CA TRP A 7 54.37 28.49 -0.56
C TRP A 7 55.50 27.77 -1.31
N MET A 8 55.22 26.59 -1.88
CA MET A 8 56.21 25.82 -2.63
C MET A 8 56.51 26.47 -3.99
N MET A 9 55.50 27.03 -4.66
CA MET A 9 55.67 27.73 -5.94
C MET A 9 56.42 29.06 -5.80
N ILE A 10 56.17 29.81 -4.72
CA ILE A 10 56.92 31.05 -4.41
C ILE A 10 58.40 30.72 -4.09
N GLY A 11 58.66 29.61 -3.40
CA GLY A 11 60.02 29.15 -3.12
C GLY A 11 60.83 28.77 -4.37
N VAL A 12 60.19 28.09 -5.34
CA VAL A 12 60.85 27.67 -6.59
C VAL A 12 61.14 28.86 -7.51
N LEU A 13 60.23 29.83 -7.61
CA LEU A 13 60.42 31.03 -8.43
C LEU A 13 61.45 32.01 -7.82
N GLY A 14 61.50 32.13 -6.49
CA GLY A 14 62.50 32.93 -5.79
C GLY A 14 63.93 32.41 -5.95
N LEU A 15 64.11 31.08 -6.00
CA LEU A 15 65.43 30.46 -6.18
C LEU A 15 65.98 30.66 -7.61
N ALA A 16 65.11 30.62 -8.63
CA ALA A 16 65.49 30.85 -10.02
C ALA A 16 65.94 32.30 -10.28
N PHE A 17 65.29 33.28 -9.63
CA PHE A 17 65.66 34.69 -9.72
C PHE A 17 67.04 34.96 -9.08
N MET A 18 67.31 34.38 -7.91
CA MET A 18 68.60 34.54 -7.24
C MET A 18 69.76 33.87 -8.00
N CYS A 19 69.52 32.72 -8.64
CA CYS A 19 70.49 32.09 -9.55
C CYS A 19 70.77 32.95 -10.79
N GLY A 20 69.75 33.60 -11.38
CA GLY A 20 69.92 34.51 -12.52
C GLY A 20 70.76 35.75 -12.19
N VAL A 21 70.54 36.34 -11.01
CA VAL A 21 71.32 37.49 -10.52
C VAL A 21 72.78 37.09 -10.22
N TRP A 22 73.02 35.88 -9.72
CA TRP A 22 74.36 35.37 -9.45
C TRP A 22 75.18 35.10 -10.72
N VAL A 23 74.53 34.62 -11.80
CA VAL A 23 75.17 34.41 -13.12
C VAL A 23 75.54 35.75 -13.80
N LEU A 24 74.75 36.81 -13.58
CA LEU A 24 75.04 38.15 -14.09
C LEU A 24 76.20 38.85 -13.36
N ILE A 25 76.42 38.54 -12.08
CA ILE A 25 77.54 39.10 -11.30
C ILE A 25 78.88 38.40 -11.61
N ILE A 26 78.85 37.15 -12.09
CA ILE A 26 80.06 36.35 -12.38
C ILE A 26 80.58 36.53 -13.81
N ARG A 27 79.78 37.02 -14.76
CA ARG A 27 80.24 37.35 -16.12
C ARG A 27 80.61 38.83 -16.25
N GLY A 28 81.75 39.20 -15.66
CA GLY A 28 82.52 40.37 -16.08
C GLY A 28 83.18 40.12 -17.44
N ASP A 29 83.44 41.21 -18.16
CA ASP A 29 84.09 41.33 -19.47
C ASP A 29 83.30 40.93 -20.73
N VAL A 30 82.74 41.95 -21.40
CA VAL A 30 82.74 42.06 -22.87
C VAL A 30 83.01 43.51 -23.29
N ASP A 31 84.06 43.66 -24.10
CA ASP A 31 84.62 44.88 -24.66
C ASP A 31 83.63 45.74 -25.48
N LYS A 32 83.72 47.08 -25.29
CA LYS A 32 83.12 48.08 -26.19
C LYS A 32 84.19 48.58 -27.18
N PRO A 33 83.99 48.49 -28.50
CA PRO A 33 84.91 49.13 -29.43
C PRO A 33 84.59 50.63 -29.58
N ASP A 34 85.64 51.40 -29.34
CA ASP A 34 85.74 52.85 -29.33
C ASP A 34 85.72 53.45 -30.75
N ARG A 35 84.91 54.51 -30.95
CA ARG A 35 84.78 55.24 -32.22
C ARG A 35 85.96 56.21 -32.38
N ARG A 36 86.99 55.82 -33.13
CA ARG A 36 88.07 56.74 -33.53
C ARG A 36 87.64 57.68 -34.65
N ARG A 37 87.53 58.96 -34.29
CA ARG A 37 87.60 60.12 -35.19
C ARG A 37 88.96 60.14 -35.90
N LEU A 38 88.96 60.31 -37.22
CA LEU A 38 90.14 60.65 -38.01
C LEU A 38 90.06 62.14 -38.34
N ASP A 39 90.87 62.93 -37.63
CA ASP A 39 91.13 64.32 -37.95
C ASP A 39 92.21 64.42 -39.03
N ALA A 40 91.95 65.33 -39.97
CA ALA A 40 92.84 65.75 -41.03
C ALA A 40 93.71 66.91 -40.54
N ASN A 41 95.03 66.71 -40.45
CA ASN A 41 96.07 67.71 -40.68
C ASN A 41 97.41 67.15 -40.21
N ASP A 42 98.29 66.77 -41.13
CA ASP A 42 99.71 67.06 -40.92
C ASP A 42 100.46 67.15 -42.25
N TYR A 43 100.98 68.34 -42.51
CA TYR A 43 101.88 68.66 -43.62
C TYR A 43 103.22 69.07 -43.02
N SER A 44 104.28 68.62 -43.68
CA SER A 44 105.64 69.16 -43.65
C SER A 44 106.60 68.59 -42.58
N ARG A 45 107.63 67.89 -43.06
CA ARG A 45 109.02 68.39 -43.12
C ARG A 45 109.98 67.23 -43.35
N PHE A 46 110.47 67.09 -44.58
CA PHE A 46 111.87 66.70 -44.78
C PHE A 46 112.40 67.47 -46.00
N SER A 47 113.34 68.36 -45.72
CA SER A 47 114.07 69.16 -46.69
C SER A 47 115.52 68.68 -46.73
N ARG A 48 116.07 68.46 -47.93
CA ARG A 48 117.17 69.26 -48.52
C ARG A 48 118.02 68.46 -49.53
N ARG A 49 118.10 69.07 -50.73
CA ARG A 49 119.29 69.32 -51.59
C ARG A 49 120.01 68.09 -52.17
N ARG A 50 120.45 68.06 -53.44
CA ARG A 50 120.99 69.14 -54.29
C ARG A 50 121.05 68.70 -55.78
N THR A 51 120.75 69.66 -56.67
CA THR A 51 121.34 69.97 -58.00
C THR A 51 121.37 68.97 -59.18
N GLY A 52 120.79 69.40 -60.31
CA GLY A 52 121.06 68.96 -61.70
C GLY A 52 119.87 69.30 -62.65
N PRO A 53 120.05 69.94 -63.82
CA PRO A 53 119.02 70.82 -64.41
C PRO A 53 118.11 70.19 -65.50
N GLU A 54 117.05 70.94 -65.84
CA GLU A 54 116.21 70.88 -67.07
C GLU A 54 115.12 69.81 -67.22
N PHE A 55 113.90 70.06 -66.72
CA PHE A 55 112.65 69.38 -67.16
C PHE A 55 111.40 70.29 -66.99
N LYS A 56 111.30 71.37 -67.77
CA LYS A 56 110.16 72.31 -67.72
C LYS A 56 108.95 71.87 -68.56
N GLU A 57 109.11 71.01 -69.56
CA GLU A 57 107.99 70.50 -70.39
C GLU A 57 107.30 69.26 -69.81
N ALA A 58 108.06 68.32 -69.22
CA ALA A 58 107.47 67.12 -68.61
C ALA A 58 106.60 67.41 -67.37
N ARG A 59 106.89 68.48 -66.61
CA ARG A 59 106.05 68.89 -65.46
C ARG A 59 104.67 69.38 -65.88
N LYS A 60 104.57 70.12 -66.98
CA LYS A 60 103.29 70.67 -67.46
C LYS A 60 102.37 69.56 -68.00
N GLU A 61 102.96 68.55 -68.64
CA GLU A 61 102.23 67.37 -69.11
C GLU A 61 101.83 66.44 -67.95
N ILE A 62 102.69 66.26 -66.95
CA ILE A 62 102.36 65.51 -65.72
C ILE A 62 101.26 66.22 -64.93
N GLU A 63 101.30 67.55 -64.79
CA GLU A 63 100.24 68.33 -64.13
C GLU A 63 98.91 68.29 -64.90
N GLN A 64 98.93 68.35 -66.24
CA GLN A 64 97.72 68.17 -67.05
C GLN A 64 97.14 66.76 -66.91
N ARG A 65 97.98 65.72 -66.94
CA ARG A 65 97.53 64.33 -66.76
C ARG A 65 97.06 64.08 -65.32
N LEU A 66 97.70 64.65 -64.30
CA LEU A 66 97.22 64.61 -62.91
C LEU A 66 95.90 65.38 -62.73
N ALA A 67 95.71 66.50 -63.43
CA ALA A 67 94.44 67.23 -63.41
C ALA A 67 93.31 66.40 -64.03
N ILE A 68 93.57 65.67 -65.12
CA ILE A 68 92.61 64.75 -65.74
C ILE A 68 92.32 63.55 -64.83
N VAL A 69 93.36 62.93 -64.25
CA VAL A 69 93.21 61.80 -63.32
C VAL A 69 92.51 62.22 -62.04
N SER A 70 92.79 63.40 -61.49
CA SER A 70 92.10 63.92 -60.30
C SER A 70 90.63 64.24 -60.58
N ARG A 71 90.30 64.81 -61.76
CA ARG A 71 88.90 64.99 -62.20
C ARG A 71 88.20 63.64 -62.38
N ARG A 72 88.86 62.65 -62.98
CA ARG A 72 88.33 61.30 -63.16
C ARG A 72 88.12 60.58 -61.83
N ASN A 73 89.06 60.74 -60.88
CA ASN A 73 88.94 60.16 -59.54
C ASN A 73 87.85 60.85 -58.71
N ARG A 74 87.70 62.18 -58.81
CA ARG A 74 86.59 62.92 -58.20
C ARG A 74 85.25 62.52 -58.82
N ALA A 75 85.16 62.40 -60.13
CA ALA A 75 83.96 61.94 -60.83
C ALA A 75 83.60 60.50 -60.46
N ARG A 76 84.60 59.60 -60.36
CA ARG A 76 84.40 58.21 -59.90
C ARG A 76 83.97 58.14 -58.45
N SER A 77 84.58 58.92 -57.56
CA SER A 77 84.20 59.01 -56.15
C SER A 77 82.79 59.59 -55.98
N GLN A 78 82.43 60.63 -56.74
CA GLN A 78 81.06 61.18 -56.76
C GLN A 78 80.05 60.17 -57.33
N ALA A 79 80.42 59.41 -58.37
CA ALA A 79 79.57 58.35 -58.90
C ALA A 79 79.39 57.21 -57.89
N GLN A 80 80.45 56.79 -57.20
CA GLN A 80 80.37 55.78 -56.13
C GLN A 80 79.52 56.27 -54.95
N MET A 81 79.64 57.53 -54.53
CA MET A 81 78.79 58.11 -53.49
C MET A 81 77.31 58.12 -53.90
N LYS A 82 77.00 58.49 -55.16
CA LYS A 82 75.62 58.45 -55.68
C LYS A 82 75.05 57.03 -55.74
N ILE A 83 75.87 56.04 -56.09
CA ILE A 83 75.47 54.62 -56.07
C ILE A 83 75.19 54.19 -54.63
N ALA A 84 76.09 54.48 -53.68
CA ALA A 84 75.90 54.15 -52.27
C ALA A 84 74.68 54.86 -51.66
N GLU A 85 74.42 56.11 -52.04
CA GLU A 85 73.23 56.86 -51.64
C GLU A 85 71.94 56.25 -52.22
N ALA A 86 71.96 55.84 -53.49
CA ALA A 86 70.86 55.15 -54.13
C ALA A 86 70.60 53.76 -53.52
N GLU A 87 71.66 53.02 -53.17
CA GLU A 87 71.56 51.72 -52.48
C GLU A 87 71.01 51.88 -51.07
N LEU A 88 71.45 52.89 -50.31
CA LEU A 88 70.90 53.20 -48.99
C LEU A 88 69.43 53.62 -49.08
N ALA A 89 69.06 54.43 -50.08
CA ALA A 89 67.67 54.81 -50.33
C ALA A 89 66.81 53.60 -50.71
N ARG A 90 67.35 52.66 -51.50
CA ARG A 90 66.70 51.39 -51.82
C ARG A 90 66.52 50.52 -50.58
N GLN A 91 67.56 50.38 -49.75
CA GLN A 91 67.49 49.58 -48.52
C GLN A 91 66.46 50.16 -47.55
N LYS A 92 66.44 51.49 -47.34
CA LYS A 92 65.42 52.16 -46.51
C LYS A 92 64.00 51.93 -47.02
N ARG A 93 63.79 51.84 -48.33
CA ARG A 93 62.47 51.52 -48.92
C ARG A 93 62.08 50.07 -48.66
N ILE A 94 63.03 49.15 -48.74
CA ILE A 94 62.81 47.73 -48.41
C ILE A 94 62.48 47.60 -46.92
N ASP A 95 63.29 48.18 -46.04
CA ASP A 95 63.07 48.14 -44.59
C ASP A 95 61.72 48.78 -44.19
N ALA A 96 61.35 49.90 -44.84
CA ALA A 96 60.04 50.54 -44.63
C ALA A 96 58.87 49.69 -45.14
N ALA A 97 59.04 49.01 -46.28
CA ALA A 97 58.03 48.09 -46.81
C ALA A 97 57.88 46.85 -45.93
N GLU A 98 58.99 46.28 -45.43
CA GLU A 98 58.97 45.17 -44.47
C GLU A 98 58.34 45.57 -43.13
N ALA A 99 58.63 46.78 -42.62
CA ALA A 99 58.00 47.29 -41.41
C ALA A 99 56.48 47.51 -41.59
N ALA A 100 56.05 48.01 -42.75
CA ALA A 100 54.64 48.15 -43.09
C ALA A 100 53.94 46.78 -43.15
N LEU A 101 54.56 45.79 -43.81
CA LEU A 101 54.01 44.43 -43.89
C LEU A 101 53.91 43.76 -42.51
N ARG A 102 54.94 43.88 -41.66
CA ARG A 102 54.87 43.39 -40.26
C ARG A 102 53.78 44.08 -39.44
N SER A 103 53.56 45.38 -39.66
CA SER A 103 52.50 46.11 -38.96
C SER A 103 51.10 45.65 -39.38
N GLU A 104 50.93 45.32 -40.67
CA GLU A 104 49.67 44.78 -41.20
C GLU A 104 49.43 43.34 -40.74
N GLU A 105 50.46 42.49 -40.72
CA GLU A 105 50.40 41.13 -40.15
C GLU A 105 50.02 41.15 -38.67
N LEU A 106 50.58 42.05 -37.87
CA LEU A 106 50.22 42.20 -36.45
C LEU A 106 48.75 42.63 -36.29
N ARG A 107 48.27 43.57 -37.11
CA ARG A 107 46.87 44.01 -37.09
C ARG A 107 45.93 42.86 -37.42
N LEU A 108 46.22 42.10 -38.48
CA LEU A 108 45.40 40.94 -38.85
C LEU A 108 45.41 39.86 -37.76
N LYS A 109 46.56 39.63 -37.13
CA LYS A 109 46.67 38.68 -36.02
C LYS A 109 45.89 39.13 -34.78
N GLU A 110 45.89 40.43 -34.48
CA GLU A 110 45.09 41.01 -33.40
C GLU A 110 43.59 40.93 -33.70
N GLU A 111 43.17 41.23 -34.93
CA GLU A 111 41.78 41.07 -35.38
C GLU A 111 41.33 39.60 -35.28
N GLN A 112 42.17 38.65 -35.72
CA GLN A 112 41.89 37.21 -35.59
C GLN A 112 41.74 36.78 -34.13
N LEU A 113 42.63 37.25 -33.25
CA LEU A 113 42.59 36.90 -31.83
C LEU A 113 41.38 37.53 -31.13
N ASN A 114 40.98 38.74 -31.52
CA ASN A 114 39.74 39.36 -31.02
C ASN A 114 38.51 38.60 -31.50
N ALA A 115 38.45 38.21 -32.78
CA ALA A 115 37.35 37.41 -33.32
C ALA A 115 37.26 36.02 -32.66
N GLU A 116 38.40 35.39 -32.35
CA GLU A 116 38.44 34.13 -31.61
C GLU A 116 37.94 34.29 -30.17
N ARG A 117 38.33 35.37 -29.48
CA ARG A 117 37.83 35.70 -28.14
C ARG A 117 36.32 35.92 -28.12
N GLU A 118 35.79 36.68 -29.07
CA GLU A 118 34.35 36.93 -29.19
C GLU A 118 33.57 35.63 -29.42
N ARG A 119 34.06 34.74 -30.30
CA ARG A 119 33.46 33.42 -30.51
C ARG A 119 33.44 32.58 -29.24
N MET A 120 34.55 32.55 -28.50
CA MET A 120 34.64 31.81 -27.23
C MET A 120 33.71 32.39 -26.16
N GLU A 121 33.55 33.71 -26.11
CA GLU A 121 32.61 34.35 -25.17
C GLU A 121 31.14 34.12 -25.56
N GLU A 122 30.82 34.13 -26.85
CA GLU A 122 29.48 33.81 -27.35
C GLU A 122 29.13 32.35 -27.08
N GLU A 123 30.06 31.42 -27.31
CA GLU A 123 29.87 30.01 -26.97
C GLU A 123 29.70 29.81 -25.46
N ARG A 124 30.47 30.52 -24.63
CA ARG A 124 30.29 30.49 -23.17
C ARG A 124 28.91 30.99 -22.77
N ARG A 125 28.46 32.13 -23.32
CA ARG A 125 27.11 32.67 -23.05
C ARG A 125 26.00 31.71 -23.50
N ARG A 126 26.20 31.03 -24.63
CA ARG A 126 25.24 30.02 -25.12
C ARG A 126 25.15 28.83 -24.16
N ARG A 127 26.28 28.32 -23.68
CA ARG A 127 26.32 27.25 -22.67
C ARG A 127 25.70 27.68 -21.35
N GLU A 128 26.02 28.87 -20.85
CA GLU A 128 25.41 29.42 -19.64
C GLU A 128 23.89 29.59 -19.79
N ALA A 129 23.40 30.00 -20.97
CA ALA A 129 21.98 30.11 -21.24
C ALA A 129 21.28 28.74 -21.32
N GLU A 130 21.91 27.75 -21.97
CA GLU A 130 21.42 26.37 -22.05
C GLU A 130 21.37 25.71 -20.66
N GLU A 131 22.41 25.88 -19.83
CA GLU A 131 22.43 25.42 -18.44
C GLU A 131 21.33 26.10 -17.60
N ALA A 132 21.11 27.39 -17.77
CA ALA A 132 20.05 28.12 -17.07
C ALA A 132 18.64 27.67 -17.50
N GLU A 133 18.45 27.35 -18.79
CA GLU A 133 17.18 26.81 -19.30
C GLU A 133 16.90 25.41 -18.74
N LEU A 134 17.89 24.53 -18.72
CA LEU A 134 17.79 23.21 -18.11
C LEU A 134 17.45 23.30 -16.61
N GLN A 135 18.12 24.19 -15.86
CA GLN A 135 17.80 24.42 -14.45
C GLN A 135 16.37 24.94 -14.26
N ALA A 136 15.91 25.85 -15.11
CA ALA A 136 14.54 26.37 -15.04
C ALA A 136 13.50 25.29 -15.35
N GLU A 137 13.80 24.37 -16.28
CA GLU A 137 12.93 23.22 -16.56
C GLU A 137 12.90 22.23 -15.39
N GLU A 138 14.06 21.90 -14.81
CA GLU A 138 14.14 21.03 -13.63
C GLU A 138 13.38 21.63 -12.44
N ASP A 139 13.54 22.92 -12.18
CA ASP A 139 12.79 23.64 -11.13
C ASP A 139 11.28 23.63 -11.40
N ARG A 140 10.87 23.77 -12.67
CA ARG A 140 9.46 23.67 -13.06
C ARG A 140 8.91 22.27 -12.81
N ARG A 141 9.61 21.23 -13.26
CA ARG A 141 9.23 19.82 -13.02
C ARG A 141 9.12 19.52 -11.53
N ARG A 142 10.08 20.00 -10.73
CA ARG A 142 10.06 19.83 -9.28
C ARG A 142 8.85 20.50 -8.64
N ARG A 143 8.49 21.72 -9.06
CA ARG A 143 7.30 22.42 -8.55
C ARG A 143 6.00 21.73 -8.97
N GLU A 144 5.93 21.23 -10.20
CA GLU A 144 4.78 20.47 -10.70
C GLU A 144 4.61 19.16 -9.92
N GLU A 145 5.70 18.45 -9.66
CA GLU A 145 5.70 17.23 -8.84
C GLU A 145 5.33 17.51 -7.38
N GLU A 146 5.88 18.57 -6.77
CA GLU A 146 5.52 18.99 -5.41
C GLU A 146 4.05 19.41 -5.33
N ALA A 147 3.52 20.12 -6.33
CA ALA A 147 2.11 20.48 -6.40
C ALA A 147 1.21 19.25 -6.55
N ARG A 148 1.62 18.25 -7.35
CA ARG A 148 0.90 16.97 -7.50
C ARG A 148 0.87 16.21 -6.18
N LEU A 149 2.01 16.07 -5.49
CA LEU A 149 2.09 15.39 -4.20
C LEU A 149 1.27 16.10 -3.12
N ASN A 150 1.27 17.44 -3.11
CA ASN A 150 0.44 18.21 -2.19
C ASN A 150 -1.06 18.05 -2.48
N ALA A 151 -1.45 17.98 -3.75
CA ALA A 151 -2.85 17.73 -4.13
C ALA A 151 -3.31 16.32 -3.70
N GLU A 152 -2.48 15.30 -3.93
CA GLU A 152 -2.73 13.93 -3.48
C GLU A 152 -2.82 13.83 -1.95
N ALA A 153 -1.93 14.51 -1.22
CA ALA A 153 -1.98 14.57 0.24
C ALA A 153 -3.27 15.24 0.76
N ALA A 154 -3.72 16.32 0.12
CA ALA A 154 -4.96 16.99 0.48
C ALA A 154 -6.21 16.13 0.21
N GLU A 155 -6.20 15.35 -0.87
CA GLU A 155 -7.27 14.41 -1.17
C GLU A 155 -7.34 13.27 -0.14
N LEU A 156 -6.20 12.70 0.24
CA LEU A 156 -6.11 11.71 1.31
C LEU A 156 -6.58 12.24 2.67
N GLU A 157 -6.23 13.49 3.00
CA GLU A 157 -6.71 14.14 4.22
C GLU A 157 -8.24 14.34 4.20
N SER A 158 -8.81 14.72 3.06
CA SER A 158 -10.26 14.81 2.90
C SER A 158 -10.96 13.46 3.07
N GLN A 159 -10.41 12.40 2.48
CA GLN A 159 -10.94 11.04 2.61
C GLN A 159 -10.86 10.55 4.07
N ALA A 160 -9.76 10.82 4.76
CA ALA A 160 -9.59 10.48 6.17
C ALA A 160 -10.61 11.22 7.07
N ALA A 161 -10.84 12.51 6.82
CA ALA A 161 -11.82 13.31 7.55
C ALA A 161 -13.26 12.81 7.32
N GLU A 162 -13.59 12.39 6.10
CA GLU A 162 -14.89 11.78 5.78
C GLU A 162 -15.08 10.42 6.47
N ALA A 163 -14.06 9.56 6.45
CA ALA A 163 -14.10 8.28 7.16
C ALA A 163 -14.25 8.46 8.67
N GLU A 164 -13.60 9.47 9.26
CA GLU A 164 -13.76 9.79 10.68
C GLU A 164 -15.17 10.29 11.00
N ARG A 165 -15.77 11.10 10.12
CA ARG A 165 -17.16 11.56 10.26
C ARG A 165 -18.14 10.37 10.26
N ILE A 166 -18.00 9.45 9.31
CA ILE A 166 -18.84 8.24 9.24
C ILE A 166 -18.70 7.42 10.53
N ARG A 167 -17.47 7.22 11.02
CA ARG A 167 -17.24 6.50 12.27
C ARG A 167 -17.90 7.16 13.48
N GLN A 168 -17.93 8.49 13.54
CA GLN A 168 -18.61 9.24 14.60
C GLN A 168 -20.13 9.08 14.52
N GLU A 169 -20.70 9.10 13.31
CA GLU A 169 -22.13 8.86 13.07
C GLU A 169 -22.55 7.45 13.48
N GLU A 170 -21.77 6.42 13.12
CA GLU A 170 -22.02 5.03 13.53
C GLU A 170 -21.97 4.84 15.05
N LEU A 171 -20.99 5.46 15.72
CA LEU A 171 -20.88 5.42 17.18
C LEU A 171 -22.08 6.10 17.86
N ALA A 172 -22.52 7.25 17.33
CA ALA A 172 -23.69 7.95 17.86
C ALA A 172 -24.98 7.12 17.69
N ALA A 173 -25.17 6.49 16.53
CA ALA A 173 -26.33 5.62 16.27
C ALA A 173 -26.35 4.39 17.20
N LEU A 174 -25.18 3.79 17.47
CA LEU A 174 -25.07 2.68 18.42
C LEU A 174 -25.39 3.12 19.86
N GLU A 175 -24.95 4.31 20.26
CA GLU A 175 -25.26 4.86 21.58
C GLU A 175 -26.75 5.16 21.74
N GLU A 176 -27.40 5.69 20.69
CA GLU A 176 -28.86 5.90 20.65
C GLU A 176 -29.61 4.57 20.78
N GLN A 177 -29.21 3.53 20.06
CA GLN A 177 -29.80 2.19 20.21
C GLN A 177 -29.67 1.66 21.64
N ARG A 178 -28.48 1.81 22.26
CA ARG A 178 -28.27 1.39 23.65
C ARG A 178 -29.13 2.20 24.62
N GLN A 179 -29.30 3.50 24.40
CA GLN A 179 -30.18 4.34 25.23
C GLN A 179 -31.64 3.92 25.09
N ALA A 180 -32.09 3.58 23.88
CA ALA A 180 -33.44 3.06 23.65
C ALA A 180 -33.67 1.71 24.34
N GLU A 181 -32.70 0.80 24.31
CA GLU A 181 -32.79 -0.48 25.04
C GLU A 181 -32.90 -0.28 26.56
N LEU A 182 -32.08 0.62 27.12
CA LEU A 182 -32.15 0.97 28.55
C LEU A 182 -33.49 1.64 28.91
N ALA A 183 -34.02 2.49 28.04
CA ALA A 183 -35.32 3.12 28.25
C ALA A 183 -36.46 2.08 28.21
N ALA A 184 -36.42 1.13 27.27
CA ALA A 184 -37.40 0.06 27.18
C ALA A 184 -37.36 -0.87 28.41
N LEU A 185 -36.17 -1.19 28.92
CA LEU A 185 -36.02 -1.92 30.18
C LEU A 185 -36.59 -1.14 31.37
N ALA A 186 -36.35 0.16 31.44
CA ALA A 186 -36.91 1.01 32.50
C ALA A 186 -38.45 1.12 32.43
N GLU A 187 -39.03 1.14 31.22
CA GLU A 187 -40.48 1.12 31.02
C GLU A 187 -41.10 -0.23 31.39
N ALA A 188 -40.43 -1.35 31.07
CA ALA A 188 -40.84 -2.68 31.49
C ALA A 188 -40.82 -2.83 33.03
N ASP A 189 -39.79 -2.30 33.70
CA ASP A 189 -39.72 -2.28 35.16
C ASP A 189 -40.82 -1.38 35.77
N ALA A 190 -41.15 -0.25 35.12
CA ALA A 190 -42.20 0.66 35.57
C ALA A 190 -43.62 0.06 35.44
N MET A 191 -43.87 -0.84 34.49
CA MET A 191 -45.16 -1.56 34.38
C MET A 191 -45.43 -2.54 35.54
N LEU A 192 -44.43 -2.87 36.36
CA LEU A 192 -44.55 -3.71 37.54
C LEU A 192 -44.70 -2.91 38.85
N GLU A 193 -45.00 -1.61 38.78
CA GLU A 193 -45.23 -0.80 39.98
C GLU A 193 -46.47 -1.24 40.78
N ALA A 194 -46.30 -1.36 42.09
CA ALA A 194 -47.40 -1.58 43.03
C ALA A 194 -48.39 -0.41 42.98
N GLN A 195 -49.61 -0.67 42.52
CA GLN A 195 -50.69 0.31 42.55
C GLN A 195 -51.51 0.13 43.84
N GLU A 196 -51.98 1.22 44.43
CA GLU A 196 -52.99 1.15 45.49
C GLU A 196 -54.26 0.55 44.88
N VAL A 197 -54.79 -0.51 45.50
CA VAL A 197 -55.97 -1.22 44.98
C VAL A 197 -57.18 -0.32 45.09
N ASP A 198 -57.89 -0.14 43.99
CA ASP A 198 -59.15 0.60 43.99
C ASP A 198 -60.28 -0.19 44.67
N ASP A 199 -61.33 0.51 45.13
CA ASP A 199 -62.46 -0.09 45.84
C ASP A 199 -63.23 -1.11 44.99
N GLU A 200 -63.27 -0.94 43.66
CA GLU A 200 -63.98 -1.82 42.72
C GLU A 200 -63.25 -3.15 42.56
N THR A 201 -61.93 -3.11 42.37
CA THR A 201 -61.06 -4.28 42.29
C THR A 201 -61.07 -5.06 43.61
N THR A 202 -61.09 -4.36 44.74
CA THR A 202 -61.24 -5.00 46.07
C THR A 202 -62.60 -5.69 46.23
N ALA A 203 -63.68 -5.05 45.77
CA ALA A 203 -65.02 -5.63 45.79
C ALA A 203 -65.14 -6.85 44.87
N GLU A 204 -64.54 -6.81 43.68
CA GLU A 204 -64.49 -7.95 42.76
C GLU A 204 -63.71 -9.12 43.38
N LEU A 205 -62.54 -8.87 43.97
CA LEU A 205 -61.75 -9.89 44.65
C LEU A 205 -62.57 -10.58 45.74
N ARG A 206 -63.21 -9.78 46.61
CA ARG A 206 -64.05 -10.32 47.70
C ARG A 206 -65.18 -11.20 47.18
N ALA A 207 -65.89 -10.75 46.14
CA ALA A 207 -66.97 -11.54 45.53
C ALA A 207 -66.45 -12.87 44.94
N ARG A 208 -65.27 -12.87 44.32
CA ARG A 208 -64.65 -14.09 43.78
C ARG A 208 -64.20 -15.04 44.89
N LEU A 209 -63.56 -14.52 45.94
CA LEU A 209 -63.14 -15.31 47.09
C LEU A 209 -64.35 -15.93 47.80
N GLU A 210 -65.41 -15.15 48.05
CA GLU A 210 -66.64 -15.65 48.68
C GLU A 210 -67.29 -16.77 47.85
N ALA A 211 -67.40 -16.57 46.53
CA ALA A 211 -67.94 -17.59 45.62
C ALA A 211 -67.09 -18.88 45.58
N ALA A 212 -65.78 -18.75 45.78
CA ALA A 212 -64.83 -19.88 45.79
C ALA A 212 -64.59 -20.47 47.20
N GLY A 213 -65.14 -19.85 48.26
CA GLY A 213 -64.94 -20.25 49.65
C GLY A 213 -63.59 -19.86 50.26
N GLY A 214 -62.91 -18.86 49.71
CA GLY A 214 -61.63 -18.33 50.19
C GLY A 214 -61.75 -17.44 51.43
N ARG A 215 -60.66 -17.36 52.19
CA ARG A 215 -60.56 -16.59 53.44
C ARG A 215 -59.61 -15.41 53.30
N ILE A 216 -59.79 -14.44 54.18
CA ILE A 216 -58.95 -13.26 54.34
C ILE A 216 -58.35 -13.33 55.74
N GLY A 217 -57.02 -13.27 55.85
CA GLY A 217 -56.29 -13.21 57.12
C GLY A 217 -55.34 -12.00 57.20
N ASP A 218 -54.32 -12.08 58.06
CA ASP A 218 -53.30 -11.03 58.24
C ASP A 218 -52.53 -10.79 56.94
N VAL A 219 -52.16 -11.88 56.27
CA VAL A 219 -51.56 -11.87 54.95
C VAL A 219 -52.40 -12.73 54.05
N ASN A 220 -52.77 -12.19 52.89
CA ASN A 220 -53.29 -13.00 51.80
C ASN A 220 -52.69 -12.54 50.48
N VAL A 221 -52.50 -13.50 49.59
CA VAL A 221 -52.07 -13.25 48.22
C VAL A 221 -53.10 -13.92 47.34
N SER A 222 -53.84 -13.12 46.59
CA SER A 222 -54.88 -13.60 45.70
C SER A 222 -54.51 -13.34 44.25
N LEU A 223 -54.64 -14.35 43.40
CA LEU A 223 -54.43 -14.28 41.96
C LEU A 223 -55.79 -14.40 41.26
N MET A 224 -56.16 -13.48 40.38
CA MET A 224 -57.41 -13.56 39.61
C MET A 224 -57.21 -13.20 38.14
N TRP A 225 -57.92 -13.89 37.26
CA TRP A 225 -57.83 -13.71 35.80
C TRP A 225 -59.18 -13.96 35.11
N ASN A 226 -59.25 -13.70 33.80
CA ASN A 226 -60.50 -13.62 33.05
C ASN A 226 -60.60 -14.60 31.87
N ASN A 227 -60.13 -15.85 32.03
CA ASN A 227 -60.32 -16.90 31.05
C ASN A 227 -60.30 -18.31 31.68
N TYR A 228 -60.31 -19.35 30.83
CA TYR A 228 -60.32 -20.75 31.25
C TYR A 228 -58.93 -21.37 31.44
N ASN A 229 -57.84 -20.63 31.28
CA ASN A 229 -56.49 -21.18 31.48
C ASN A 229 -56.22 -21.46 32.96
N ASP A 230 -55.23 -22.31 33.18
CA ASP A 230 -54.76 -22.78 34.49
C ASP A 230 -53.51 -21.97 34.87
N LEU A 231 -53.71 -20.97 35.72
CA LEU A 231 -52.63 -20.16 36.29
C LEU A 231 -52.43 -20.59 37.75
N ASP A 232 -51.21 -21.00 38.09
CA ASP A 232 -50.85 -21.41 39.45
C ASP A 232 -50.22 -20.24 40.21
N LEU A 233 -50.70 -20.03 41.43
CA LEU A 233 -50.10 -19.14 42.42
C LEU A 233 -49.02 -19.89 43.21
N HIS A 234 -47.85 -19.27 43.30
CA HIS A 234 -46.71 -19.77 44.05
C HIS A 234 -46.23 -18.72 45.05
N VAL A 235 -46.33 -19.00 46.34
CA VAL A 235 -45.87 -18.07 47.38
C VAL A 235 -44.77 -18.71 48.19
N VAL A 236 -43.59 -18.08 48.25
CA VAL A 236 -42.50 -18.48 49.14
C VAL A 236 -42.59 -17.63 50.40
N CYS A 237 -42.88 -18.26 51.54
CA CYS A 237 -42.99 -17.56 52.81
C CYS A 237 -41.60 -17.34 53.47
N PRO A 238 -41.50 -16.55 54.56
CA PRO A 238 -40.22 -16.25 55.21
C PRO A 238 -39.41 -17.47 55.68
N SER A 239 -40.05 -18.61 55.93
CA SER A 239 -39.35 -19.87 56.26
C SER A 239 -38.56 -20.44 55.07
N GLY A 240 -38.83 -19.96 53.85
CA GLY A 240 -38.28 -20.46 52.58
C GLY A 240 -39.12 -21.56 51.93
N GLU A 241 -40.22 -21.99 52.55
CA GLU A 241 -41.14 -22.98 51.97
C GLU A 241 -42.02 -22.35 50.87
N ARG A 242 -42.22 -23.10 49.78
CA ARG A 242 -43.06 -22.69 48.64
C ARG A 242 -44.44 -23.34 48.75
N LEU A 243 -45.46 -22.50 48.86
CA LEU A 243 -46.87 -22.85 48.77
C LEU A 243 -47.31 -22.83 47.31
N HIS A 244 -48.01 -23.88 46.88
CA HIS A 244 -48.59 -24.01 45.53
C HIS A 244 -49.58 -25.18 45.46
N GLY A 245 -50.25 -25.42 44.33
CA GLY A 245 -51.25 -26.48 44.18
C GLY A 245 -50.76 -27.89 44.62
N GLY A 246 -49.47 -28.19 44.45
CA GLY A 246 -48.85 -29.44 44.91
C GLY A 246 -48.38 -29.47 46.37
N ASN A 247 -48.25 -28.30 47.01
CA ASN A 247 -47.88 -28.14 48.42
C ASN A 247 -48.72 -27.01 49.05
N ARG A 248 -49.92 -27.35 49.50
CA ARG A 248 -50.95 -26.37 49.89
C ARG A 248 -50.80 -25.80 51.30
N THR A 249 -49.92 -26.34 52.13
CA THR A 249 -49.75 -25.91 53.52
C THR A 249 -48.27 -25.79 53.85
N SER A 250 -47.93 -24.92 54.80
CA SER A 250 -46.54 -24.64 55.18
C SER A 250 -46.36 -24.65 56.70
N ALA A 251 -45.13 -24.86 57.16
CA ALA A 251 -44.74 -24.75 58.56
C ALA A 251 -44.87 -23.31 59.10
N CYS A 252 -44.88 -22.32 58.21
CA CYS A 252 -45.13 -20.92 58.50
C CYS A 252 -46.63 -20.57 58.55
N HIS A 253 -47.52 -21.56 58.70
CA HIS A 253 -48.98 -21.42 58.84
C HIS A 253 -49.73 -20.85 57.62
N GLY A 254 -49.09 -20.77 56.45
CA GLY A 254 -49.76 -20.39 55.21
C GLY A 254 -50.49 -21.57 54.59
N GLU A 255 -51.67 -21.31 54.02
CA GLU A 255 -52.53 -22.28 53.34
C GLU A 255 -52.99 -21.75 51.98
N LEU A 256 -52.83 -22.54 50.91
CA LEU A 256 -53.52 -22.33 49.63
C LEU A 256 -54.95 -22.86 49.77
N ASP A 257 -55.87 -21.98 50.15
CA ASP A 257 -57.25 -22.34 50.46
C ASP A 257 -58.13 -22.38 49.21
N VAL A 258 -57.84 -21.55 48.20
CA VAL A 258 -58.50 -21.56 46.90
C VAL A 258 -57.50 -21.84 45.78
N ASP A 259 -57.87 -22.81 44.94
CA ASP A 259 -57.14 -23.25 43.74
C ASP A 259 -58.19 -23.40 42.64
N ALA A 260 -57.93 -22.86 41.45
CA ALA A 260 -58.94 -22.70 40.43
C ALA A 260 -58.44 -23.12 39.05
N ASN A 261 -59.36 -23.63 38.24
CA ASN A 261 -59.14 -23.96 36.83
C ASN A 261 -58.16 -25.10 36.50
N VAL A 262 -57.75 -25.92 37.48
CA VAL A 262 -57.15 -27.27 37.25
C VAL A 262 -57.92 -28.06 36.17
N LYS A 263 -59.25 -27.95 36.23
CA LYS A 263 -60.16 -28.19 35.11
C LYS A 263 -60.80 -26.86 34.71
N PRO A 264 -61.04 -26.60 33.42
CA PRO A 264 -61.48 -25.29 32.95
C PRO A 264 -62.95 -25.03 33.30
N GLU A 265 -63.24 -24.68 34.54
CA GLU A 265 -64.59 -24.62 35.13
C GLU A 265 -65.15 -23.20 35.14
N SER A 266 -64.31 -22.18 35.36
CA SER A 266 -64.71 -20.77 35.45
C SER A 266 -64.00 -19.88 34.43
N LYS A 267 -64.68 -18.82 33.97
CA LYS A 267 -64.08 -17.70 33.22
C LYS A 267 -63.59 -16.57 34.12
N LYS A 268 -63.97 -16.61 35.41
CA LYS A 268 -63.55 -15.67 36.45
C LYS A 268 -62.89 -16.42 37.62
N PRO A 269 -61.83 -17.19 37.38
CA PRO A 269 -61.11 -17.91 38.43
C PRO A 269 -60.42 -16.97 39.42
N VAL A 270 -60.13 -17.52 40.61
CA VAL A 270 -59.31 -16.90 41.66
C VAL A 270 -58.54 -18.01 42.39
N GLU A 271 -57.26 -17.78 42.69
CA GLU A 271 -56.49 -18.56 43.66
C GLU A 271 -56.13 -17.69 44.85
N ASN A 272 -55.97 -18.30 46.02
CA ASN A 272 -55.69 -17.57 47.24
C ASN A 272 -54.80 -18.36 48.19
N VAL A 273 -53.74 -17.70 48.67
CA VAL A 273 -52.93 -18.17 49.78
C VAL A 273 -53.16 -17.26 50.96
N VAL A 274 -53.52 -17.83 52.11
CA VAL A 274 -53.89 -17.09 53.32
C VAL A 274 -53.04 -17.52 54.52
N TRP A 275 -52.71 -16.53 55.35
CA TRP A 275 -52.25 -16.70 56.73
C TRP A 275 -53.31 -16.13 57.66
N ASP A 276 -53.96 -16.99 58.44
CA ASP A 276 -54.98 -16.57 59.39
C ASP A 276 -54.44 -15.53 60.39
N ILE A 277 -55.35 -14.74 60.95
CA ILE A 277 -55.02 -13.65 61.89
C ILE A 277 -54.16 -14.19 63.05
N GLY A 278 -53.05 -13.51 63.32
CA GLY A 278 -52.04 -13.84 64.33
C GLY A 278 -51.01 -14.89 63.91
N ASN A 279 -51.10 -15.46 62.70
CA ASN A 279 -50.24 -16.57 62.25
C ASN A 279 -49.29 -16.21 61.10
N ALA A 280 -49.33 -14.98 60.58
CA ALA A 280 -48.40 -14.53 59.55
C ALA A 280 -47.02 -14.19 60.15
N PRO A 281 -45.93 -14.91 59.82
CA PRO A 281 -44.60 -14.55 60.30
C PRO A 281 -44.04 -13.28 59.66
N ASN A 282 -43.25 -12.54 60.41
CA ASN A 282 -42.49 -11.40 59.88
C ASN A 282 -41.37 -11.87 58.93
N GLY A 283 -41.08 -11.05 57.93
CA GLY A 283 -40.03 -11.28 56.94
C GLY A 283 -40.52 -11.18 55.50
N THR A 284 -39.68 -11.63 54.57
CA THR A 284 -39.93 -11.48 53.13
C THR A 284 -40.76 -12.62 52.57
N TYR A 285 -41.84 -12.26 51.88
CA TYR A 285 -42.67 -13.12 51.07
C TYR A 285 -42.37 -12.87 49.60
N ARG A 286 -42.29 -13.92 48.79
CA ARG A 286 -42.08 -13.80 47.34
C ARG A 286 -43.23 -14.46 46.59
N VAL A 287 -43.87 -13.71 45.70
CA VAL A 287 -45.05 -14.12 44.96
C VAL A 287 -44.70 -14.35 43.50
N TYR A 288 -45.01 -15.54 43.02
CA TYR A 288 -44.80 -15.95 41.65
C TYR A 288 -46.09 -16.45 41.03
N VAL A 289 -46.23 -16.25 39.72
CA VAL A 289 -47.35 -16.77 38.92
C VAL A 289 -46.79 -17.64 37.81
N HIS A 290 -47.48 -18.74 37.53
CA HIS A 290 -47.05 -19.70 36.52
C HIS A 290 -48.21 -20.12 35.62
N HIS A 291 -48.00 -20.07 34.30
CA HIS A 291 -48.97 -20.55 33.32
C HIS A 291 -48.86 -22.07 33.18
N TYR A 292 -49.47 -22.79 34.11
CA TYR A 292 -49.34 -24.24 34.21
C TYR A 292 -49.91 -24.96 32.99
N LYS A 293 -51.09 -24.54 32.53
CA LYS A 293 -51.77 -25.21 31.41
C LYS A 293 -52.71 -24.31 30.62
N LYS A 294 -52.50 -24.31 29.31
CA LYS A 294 -53.46 -23.81 28.32
C LYS A 294 -54.54 -24.86 28.05
N HIS A 295 -55.79 -24.52 28.34
CA HIS A 295 -56.93 -25.40 28.04
C HIS A 295 -57.43 -25.19 26.61
N LYS A 296 -58.05 -26.21 26.01
CA LYS A 296 -58.61 -26.14 24.64
C LYS A 296 -60.11 -25.85 24.69
N LYS A 297 -60.49 -24.66 25.16
CA LYS A 297 -61.89 -24.19 25.20
C LYS A 297 -62.04 -22.86 24.46
N ARG A 298 -63.20 -22.64 23.83
CA ARG A 298 -63.49 -21.35 23.19
C ARG A 298 -63.44 -20.21 24.22
N GLY A 299 -62.60 -19.20 23.97
CA GLY A 299 -62.37 -18.07 24.88
C GLY A 299 -61.11 -18.17 25.75
N THR A 300 -60.26 -19.19 25.57
CA THR A 300 -58.90 -19.20 26.16
C THR A 300 -57.96 -18.32 25.35
N LYS A 301 -57.70 -17.10 25.82
CA LYS A 301 -56.70 -16.18 25.26
C LYS A 301 -55.30 -16.52 25.78
N ASP A 302 -54.27 -16.20 25.02
CA ASP A 302 -52.86 -16.39 25.35
C ASP A 302 -52.08 -15.27 24.63
N PRO A 303 -51.39 -14.36 25.35
CA PRO A 303 -51.14 -14.34 26.79
C PRO A 303 -52.42 -14.21 27.65
N THR A 304 -52.32 -14.66 28.91
CA THR A 304 -53.37 -14.47 29.92
C THR A 304 -53.03 -13.32 30.82
N GLU A 305 -53.80 -12.24 30.70
CA GLU A 305 -53.81 -11.14 31.67
C GLU A 305 -54.32 -11.62 33.04
N PHE A 306 -53.61 -11.23 34.10
CA PHE A 306 -53.95 -11.56 35.47
C PHE A 306 -53.68 -10.38 36.42
N LYS A 307 -54.36 -10.39 37.56
CA LYS A 307 -54.14 -9.47 38.68
C LYS A 307 -53.69 -10.26 39.91
N VAL A 308 -52.62 -9.82 40.56
CA VAL A 308 -52.21 -10.29 41.89
C VAL A 308 -52.50 -9.20 42.89
N ILE A 309 -53.26 -9.52 43.92
CA ILE A 309 -53.55 -8.62 45.04
C ILE A 309 -52.89 -9.18 46.28
N VAL A 310 -52.05 -8.38 46.91
CA VAL A 310 -51.37 -8.72 48.15
C VAL A 310 -51.96 -7.88 49.27
N ASN A 311 -52.52 -8.54 50.29
CA ASN A 311 -52.79 -7.96 51.58
C ASN A 311 -51.59 -8.22 52.50
N ALA A 312 -50.88 -7.17 52.90
CA ALA A 312 -49.80 -7.23 53.86
C ALA A 312 -50.20 -6.50 55.15
N GLY A 313 -50.92 -7.19 56.04
CA GLY A 313 -51.28 -6.67 57.35
C GLY A 313 -52.32 -5.54 57.33
N GLY A 314 -53.19 -5.50 56.31
CA GLY A 314 -54.24 -4.49 56.11
C GLY A 314 -53.97 -3.55 54.94
N THR A 315 -52.76 -3.52 54.40
CA THR A 315 -52.42 -2.76 53.18
C THR A 315 -52.57 -3.65 51.96
N PHE A 316 -53.49 -3.28 51.07
CA PHE A 316 -53.69 -3.96 49.78
C PHE A 316 -52.87 -3.27 48.69
N THR A 317 -52.11 -4.06 47.93
CA THR A 317 -51.40 -3.62 46.72
C THR A 317 -51.75 -4.53 45.55
N GLU A 318 -52.00 -3.97 44.37
CA GLU A 318 -52.24 -4.74 43.16
C GLU A 318 -51.06 -4.68 42.19
N TYR A 319 -50.89 -5.79 41.47
CA TYR A 319 -49.92 -5.97 40.41
C TYR A 319 -50.64 -6.58 39.21
N ASN A 320 -50.60 -5.87 38.09
CA ASN A 320 -51.23 -6.27 36.85
C ASN A 320 -50.16 -6.77 35.88
N SER A 321 -50.36 -7.94 35.28
CA SER A 321 -49.41 -8.45 34.27
C SER A 321 -50.08 -9.48 33.36
N GLU A 322 -49.31 -10.04 32.42
CA GLU A 322 -49.75 -11.08 31.51
C GLU A 322 -48.69 -12.18 31.38
N LEU A 323 -49.13 -13.42 31.19
CA LEU A 323 -48.22 -14.56 31.05
C LEU A 323 -48.70 -15.48 29.93
N SER A 324 -47.78 -15.94 29.08
CA SER A 324 -48.06 -16.90 28.02
C SER A 324 -47.76 -18.34 28.46
N ASN A 325 -48.42 -19.31 27.84
CA ASN A 325 -48.10 -20.72 28.08
C ASN A 325 -46.69 -21.06 27.57
N GLY A 326 -45.82 -21.53 28.47
CA GLY A 326 -44.41 -21.86 28.17
C GLY A 326 -43.41 -20.83 28.69
N ASP A 327 -43.88 -19.67 29.16
CA ASP A 327 -43.04 -18.70 29.86
C ASP A 327 -42.50 -19.28 31.17
N ALA A 328 -41.32 -18.80 31.59
CA ALA A 328 -40.79 -19.15 32.90
C ALA A 328 -41.72 -18.65 34.02
N ILE A 329 -41.68 -19.30 35.19
CA ILE A 329 -42.41 -18.84 36.38
C ILE A 329 -42.02 -17.39 36.67
N MET A 330 -43.00 -16.49 36.62
CA MET A 330 -42.80 -15.06 36.74
C MET A 330 -42.78 -14.67 38.21
N LEU A 331 -41.74 -13.95 38.66
CA LEU A 331 -41.77 -13.24 39.93
C LEU A 331 -42.62 -11.98 39.73
N VAL A 332 -43.73 -11.87 40.46
CA VAL A 332 -44.63 -10.72 40.36
C VAL A 332 -44.22 -9.65 41.36
N THR A 333 -43.97 -10.04 42.61
CA THR A 333 -43.56 -9.11 43.66
C THR A 333 -42.87 -9.85 44.80
N ASP A 334 -42.08 -9.12 45.56
CA ASP A 334 -41.65 -9.49 46.90
C ASP A 334 -41.99 -8.38 47.88
N PHE A 335 -42.52 -8.76 49.03
CA PHE A 335 -42.96 -7.82 50.06
C PHE A 335 -42.50 -8.28 51.44
N GLU A 336 -42.26 -7.32 52.33
CA GLU A 336 -41.79 -7.59 53.69
C GLU A 336 -42.88 -7.29 54.71
N MET A 337 -43.23 -8.30 55.53
CA MET A 337 -44.04 -8.12 56.72
C MET A 337 -43.14 -7.68 57.87
N ARG A 338 -43.35 -6.45 58.36
CA ARG A 338 -42.66 -5.91 59.54
C ARG A 338 -43.47 -6.16 60.82
N GLU A 339 -42.78 -6.17 61.95
CA GLU A 339 -43.44 -6.09 63.25
C GLU A 339 -44.28 -4.80 63.34
N ARG A 340 -45.56 -4.93 63.68
CA ARG A 340 -46.40 -3.79 64.08
C ARG A 340 -45.91 -3.26 65.43
N THR A 341 -45.92 -1.95 65.58
CA THR A 341 -45.71 -1.32 66.88
C THR A 341 -46.87 -1.66 67.83
N PRO A 342 -46.69 -1.61 69.16
CA PRO A 342 -47.77 -1.88 70.11
C PRO A 342 -49.03 -1.02 69.90
N GLU A 343 -48.84 0.20 69.41
CA GLU A 343 -49.92 1.16 69.10
C GLU A 343 -50.67 0.76 67.83
N GLU A 344 -49.97 0.31 66.79
CA GLU A 344 -50.56 -0.23 65.55
C GLU A 344 -51.28 -1.57 65.81
N GLU A 345 -50.77 -2.40 66.71
CA GLU A 345 -51.41 -3.67 67.09
C GLU A 345 -52.71 -3.41 67.87
N GLU A 346 -52.73 -2.47 68.80
CA GLU A 346 -53.94 -2.09 69.53
C GLU A 346 -55.02 -1.51 68.58
N ALA A 347 -54.61 -0.70 67.60
CA ALA A 347 -55.50 -0.17 66.57
C ALA A 347 -56.06 -1.28 65.65
N TYR A 348 -55.20 -2.19 65.19
CA TYR A 348 -55.60 -3.32 64.35
C TYR A 348 -56.58 -4.26 65.05
N GLN A 349 -56.34 -4.57 66.33
CA GLN A 349 -57.25 -5.41 67.13
C GLN A 349 -58.59 -4.71 67.40
N ALA A 350 -58.60 -3.38 67.56
CA ALA A 350 -59.83 -2.61 67.70
C ALA A 350 -60.65 -2.58 66.40
N GLU A 351 -59.99 -2.41 65.25
CA GLU A 351 -60.63 -2.45 63.93
C GLU A 351 -61.21 -3.85 63.61
N LEU A 352 -60.48 -4.93 63.94
CA LEU A 352 -60.97 -6.30 63.81
C LEU A 352 -62.21 -6.55 64.69
N ALA A 353 -62.21 -6.07 65.94
CA ALA A 353 -63.35 -6.21 66.84
C ALA A 353 -64.59 -5.43 66.34
N GLU A 354 -64.37 -4.27 65.71
CA GLU A 354 -65.45 -3.48 65.08
C GLU A 354 -65.98 -4.17 63.81
N ALA A 355 -65.10 -4.71 62.96
CA ALA A 355 -65.48 -5.46 61.77
C ALA A 355 -66.22 -6.78 62.10
N GLU A 356 -65.81 -7.50 63.14
CA GLU A 356 -66.51 -8.70 63.62
C GLU A 356 -67.88 -8.36 64.20
N ALA A 357 -68.01 -7.24 64.90
CA ALA A 357 -69.30 -6.73 65.37
C ALA A 357 -70.23 -6.28 64.22
N ALA A 358 -69.67 -5.68 63.15
CA ALA A 358 -70.42 -5.30 61.96
C ALA A 358 -70.89 -6.52 61.16
N ARG A 359 -70.03 -7.55 61.00
CA ARG A 359 -70.39 -8.81 60.32
C ARG A 359 -71.50 -9.55 61.07
N LEU A 360 -71.45 -9.63 62.39
CA LEU A 360 -72.53 -10.20 63.22
C LEU A 360 -73.85 -9.42 63.08
N ALA A 361 -73.79 -8.09 62.93
CA ALA A 361 -74.98 -7.26 62.70
C ALA A 361 -75.54 -7.39 61.27
N GLU A 362 -74.67 -7.62 60.26
CA GLU A 362 -75.07 -7.84 58.88
C GLU A 362 -75.64 -9.26 58.67
N GLU A 363 -75.09 -10.28 59.33
CA GLU A 363 -75.60 -11.66 59.32
C GLU A 363 -77.00 -11.75 59.99
N GLU A 364 -77.25 -10.97 61.04
CA GLU A 364 -78.60 -10.77 61.61
C GLU A 364 -79.55 -9.95 60.69
N GLY A 365 -79.00 -9.09 59.82
CA GLY A 365 -79.75 -8.29 58.85
C GLY A 365 -80.10 -9.04 57.56
N ALA A 366 -79.21 -9.90 57.07
CA ALA A 366 -79.37 -10.72 55.87
C ALA A 366 -80.44 -11.80 56.06
N ALA A 367 -80.49 -12.43 57.24
CA ALA A 367 -81.58 -13.35 57.63
C ALA A 367 -82.96 -12.67 57.70
N ARG A 368 -83.01 -11.32 57.70
CA ARG A 368 -84.24 -10.51 57.71
C ARG A 368 -84.67 -10.03 56.32
N LYS A 369 -83.73 -9.90 55.36
CA LYS A 369 -83.99 -9.46 53.97
C LYS A 369 -84.23 -10.61 52.99
N GLU A 370 -83.71 -11.80 53.27
CA GLU A 370 -83.99 -13.01 52.45
C GLU A 370 -85.48 -13.40 52.47
N ALA A 371 -86.23 -12.97 53.50
CA ALA A 371 -87.69 -13.14 53.59
C ALA A 371 -88.51 -12.06 52.86
N GLU A 372 -87.88 -10.96 52.40
CA GLU A 372 -88.57 -9.80 51.79
C GLU A 372 -88.36 -9.77 50.25
N GLU A 373 -87.23 -10.26 49.75
CA GLU A 373 -86.92 -10.24 48.30
C GLU A 373 -87.52 -11.41 47.48
N GLU A 374 -88.03 -12.47 48.12
CA GLU A 374 -88.77 -13.54 47.43
C GLU A 374 -90.12 -13.06 46.86
N ALA A 375 -90.66 -11.95 47.36
CA ALA A 375 -91.95 -11.38 46.92
C ALA A 375 -91.84 -10.41 45.73
N ALA A 376 -90.67 -9.84 45.46
CA ALA A 376 -90.48 -8.86 44.39
C ALA A 376 -90.00 -9.46 43.06
N ARG A 377 -89.54 -10.72 43.07
CA ARG A 377 -88.94 -11.40 41.91
C ARG A 377 -89.93 -11.91 40.86
N LYS A 378 -91.25 -11.86 41.13
CA LYS A 378 -92.28 -12.48 40.27
C LYS A 378 -93.02 -11.53 39.33
N GLU A 379 -92.74 -10.23 39.36
CA GLU A 379 -93.45 -9.24 38.53
C GLU A 379 -92.51 -8.50 37.55
N ALA A 380 -91.20 -8.47 37.80
CA ALA A 380 -90.21 -7.85 36.90
C ALA A 380 -89.70 -8.79 35.78
N GLU A 381 -89.92 -10.11 35.92
CA GLU A 381 -89.43 -11.13 34.98
C GLU A 381 -90.28 -11.22 33.70
N GLU A 382 -91.58 -10.90 33.74
CA GLU A 382 -92.50 -11.02 32.59
C GLU A 382 -92.52 -9.80 31.65
N GLU A 383 -92.03 -8.63 32.07
CA GLU A 383 -91.96 -7.43 31.22
C GLU A 383 -90.60 -7.27 30.54
N ALA A 384 -89.51 -7.69 31.19
CA ALA A 384 -88.17 -7.73 30.58
C ALA A 384 -88.05 -8.80 29.48
N ALA A 385 -88.82 -9.89 29.57
CA ALA A 385 -88.76 -10.99 28.61
C ALA A 385 -89.39 -10.69 27.23
N ARG A 386 -90.29 -9.70 27.10
CA ARG A 386 -90.93 -9.36 25.80
C ARG A 386 -90.22 -8.28 24.99
N LEU A 387 -89.35 -7.48 25.62
CA LEU A 387 -88.51 -6.50 24.92
C LEU A 387 -87.13 -7.08 24.56
N ALA A 388 -86.64 -8.07 25.32
CA ALA A 388 -85.39 -8.76 25.02
C ALA A 388 -85.46 -9.62 23.74
N GLU A 389 -86.58 -10.27 23.43
CA GLU A 389 -86.66 -11.22 22.31
C GLU A 389 -86.64 -10.55 20.90
N GLU A 390 -87.06 -9.28 20.78
CA GLU A 390 -87.05 -8.52 19.51
C GLU A 390 -85.71 -7.78 19.29
N GLU A 391 -85.06 -7.31 20.37
CA GLU A 391 -83.73 -6.68 20.32
C GLU A 391 -82.59 -7.74 20.22
N GLU A 392 -82.76 -8.91 20.82
CA GLU A 392 -81.81 -10.04 20.75
C GLU A 392 -81.80 -10.71 19.36
N ALA A 393 -82.91 -10.70 18.61
CA ALA A 393 -82.95 -11.23 17.24
C ALA A 393 -82.31 -10.29 16.21
N ALA A 394 -82.53 -8.98 16.34
CA ALA A 394 -81.89 -7.95 15.48
C ALA A 394 -80.41 -7.73 15.85
N GLY A 395 -80.06 -7.85 17.13
CA GLY A 395 -78.68 -7.81 17.63
C GLY A 395 -77.87 -9.03 17.19
N LYS A 396 -78.45 -10.25 17.18
CA LYS A 396 -77.75 -11.47 16.73
C LYS A 396 -77.45 -11.50 15.24
N GLU A 397 -78.37 -11.03 14.37
CA GLU A 397 -78.08 -10.92 12.92
C GLU A 397 -77.01 -9.85 12.64
N ALA A 398 -77.08 -8.70 13.32
CA ALA A 398 -76.07 -7.64 13.18
C ALA A 398 -74.70 -8.04 13.78
N GLU A 399 -74.68 -8.79 14.88
CA GLU A 399 -73.47 -9.34 15.50
C GLU A 399 -72.85 -10.46 14.66
N GLU A 400 -73.67 -11.36 14.07
CA GLU A 400 -73.16 -12.37 13.12
C GLU A 400 -72.67 -11.73 11.81
N GLU A 401 -73.34 -10.71 11.29
CA GLU A 401 -72.89 -9.99 10.10
C GLU A 401 -71.60 -9.20 10.38
N ALA A 402 -71.51 -8.52 11.52
CA ALA A 402 -70.29 -7.85 11.96
C ALA A 402 -69.14 -8.82 12.25
N ALA A 403 -69.43 -10.00 12.82
CA ALA A 403 -68.44 -11.04 13.07
C ALA A 403 -67.93 -11.65 11.76
N ARG A 404 -68.79 -11.89 10.75
CA ARG A 404 -68.35 -12.34 9.42
C ARG A 404 -67.51 -11.29 8.70
N LEU A 405 -67.89 -10.01 8.78
CA LEU A 405 -67.13 -8.92 8.18
C LEU A 405 -65.76 -8.75 8.85
N ALA A 406 -65.70 -8.88 10.19
CA ALA A 406 -64.45 -8.86 10.93
C ALA A 406 -63.55 -10.08 10.61
N GLU A 407 -64.13 -11.27 10.44
CA GLU A 407 -63.39 -12.47 10.06
C GLU A 407 -62.88 -12.38 8.60
N GLU A 408 -63.67 -11.81 7.69
CA GLU A 408 -63.26 -11.53 6.31
C GLU A 408 -62.17 -10.46 6.23
N GLU A 409 -62.26 -9.40 7.04
CA GLU A 409 -61.22 -8.36 7.14
C GLU A 409 -59.93 -8.90 7.79
N GLU A 410 -60.02 -9.75 8.81
CA GLU A 410 -58.86 -10.43 9.41
C GLU A 410 -58.22 -11.41 8.43
N ALA A 411 -59.02 -12.15 7.65
CA ALA A 411 -58.52 -13.04 6.61
C ALA A 411 -57.82 -12.26 5.48
N ALA A 412 -58.42 -11.17 5.01
CA ALA A 412 -57.82 -10.29 4.02
C ALA A 412 -56.52 -9.63 4.53
N ARG A 413 -56.47 -9.26 5.82
CA ARG A 413 -55.26 -8.72 6.46
C ARG A 413 -54.15 -9.76 6.55
N LYS A 414 -54.45 -11.01 6.90
CA LYS A 414 -53.47 -12.11 6.91
C LYS A 414 -52.96 -12.42 5.51
N GLU A 415 -53.83 -12.44 4.50
CA GLU A 415 -53.41 -12.66 3.12
C GLU A 415 -52.50 -11.53 2.61
N ALA A 416 -52.83 -10.27 2.92
CA ALA A 416 -51.99 -9.12 2.60
C ALA A 416 -50.64 -9.14 3.35
N GLU A 417 -50.62 -9.58 4.61
CA GLU A 417 -49.40 -9.74 5.41
C GLU A 417 -48.51 -10.86 4.86
N GLU A 418 -49.09 -12.00 4.48
CA GLU A 418 -48.36 -13.10 3.83
C GLU A 418 -47.81 -12.69 2.45
N GLU A 419 -48.58 -11.92 1.66
CA GLU A 419 -48.11 -11.38 0.39
C GLU A 419 -46.97 -10.38 0.56
N ALA A 420 -47.07 -9.48 1.55
CA ALA A 420 -46.01 -8.55 1.91
C ALA A 420 -44.74 -9.28 2.40
N ALA A 421 -44.89 -10.34 3.19
CA ALA A 421 -43.78 -11.16 3.66
C ALA A 421 -43.09 -11.89 2.49
N ARG A 422 -43.85 -12.41 1.51
CA ARG A 422 -43.26 -13.01 0.30
C ARG A 422 -42.48 -12.00 -0.53
N LEU A 423 -43.03 -10.81 -0.77
CA LEU A 423 -42.35 -9.75 -1.51
C LEU A 423 -41.08 -9.28 -0.79
N ALA A 424 -41.11 -9.20 0.54
CA ALA A 424 -39.93 -8.84 1.33
C ALA A 424 -38.84 -9.92 1.27
N GLU A 425 -39.21 -11.20 1.26
CA GLU A 425 -38.26 -12.30 1.10
C GLU A 425 -37.71 -12.35 -0.34
N GLU A 426 -38.54 -12.13 -1.36
CA GLU A 426 -38.10 -12.02 -2.76
C GLU A 426 -37.08 -10.88 -2.93
N GLN A 427 -37.38 -9.70 -2.38
CA GLN A 427 -36.44 -8.57 -2.40
C GLN A 427 -35.14 -8.90 -1.67
N ARG A 428 -35.19 -9.60 -0.53
CA ARG A 428 -33.99 -10.04 0.19
C ARG A 428 -33.15 -11.01 -0.65
N GLN A 429 -33.79 -11.93 -1.37
CA GLN A 429 -33.09 -12.87 -2.26
C GLN A 429 -32.43 -12.13 -3.43
N ASP A 430 -33.11 -11.14 -4.01
CA ASP A 430 -32.55 -10.29 -5.08
C ASP A 430 -31.37 -9.46 -4.59
N ASP A 431 -31.45 -8.88 -3.38
CA ASP A 431 -30.36 -8.12 -2.76
C ASP A 431 -29.14 -9.03 -2.49
N LEU A 432 -29.37 -10.26 -2.02
CA LEU A 432 -28.32 -11.26 -1.83
C LEU A 432 -27.68 -11.69 -3.14
N ALA A 433 -28.48 -11.92 -4.19
CA ALA A 433 -27.99 -12.27 -5.52
C ALA A 433 -27.16 -11.13 -6.13
N ALA A 434 -27.59 -9.88 -5.98
CA ALA A 434 -26.85 -8.70 -6.42
C ALA A 434 -25.53 -8.54 -5.65
N ALA A 435 -25.52 -8.80 -4.34
CA ALA A 435 -24.29 -8.79 -3.54
C ALA A 435 -23.32 -9.91 -3.94
N GLU A 436 -23.82 -11.11 -4.26
CA GLU A 436 -23.00 -12.21 -4.76
C GLU A 436 -22.41 -11.90 -6.15
N GLU A 437 -23.19 -11.31 -7.05
CA GLU A 437 -22.72 -10.87 -8.37
C GLU A 437 -21.61 -9.82 -8.24
N GLN A 438 -21.77 -8.82 -7.36
CA GLN A 438 -20.73 -7.83 -7.08
C GLN A 438 -19.45 -8.47 -6.54
N ARG A 439 -19.57 -9.40 -5.59
CA ARG A 439 -18.41 -10.12 -5.03
C ARG A 439 -17.68 -10.95 -6.09
N LEU A 440 -18.41 -11.60 -6.99
CA LEU A 440 -17.82 -12.35 -8.10
C LEU A 440 -17.12 -11.43 -9.11
N ALA A 441 -17.70 -10.26 -9.40
CA ALA A 441 -17.08 -9.26 -10.26
C ALA A 441 -15.78 -8.70 -9.65
N GLU A 442 -15.73 -8.48 -8.35
CA GLU A 442 -14.51 -8.04 -7.65
C GLU A 442 -13.40 -9.10 -7.69
N ILE A 443 -13.75 -10.38 -7.48
CA ILE A 443 -12.80 -11.49 -7.60
C ILE A 443 -12.26 -11.57 -9.04
N ALA A 444 -13.12 -11.50 -10.05
CA ALA A 444 -12.69 -11.53 -11.45
C ALA A 444 -11.78 -10.34 -11.81
N ALA A 445 -12.07 -9.14 -11.29
CA ALA A 445 -11.21 -7.97 -11.47
C ALA A 445 -9.84 -8.14 -10.78
N ALA A 446 -9.81 -8.73 -9.59
CA ALA A 446 -8.57 -9.00 -8.87
C ALA A 446 -7.71 -10.06 -9.59
N GLU A 447 -8.32 -11.11 -10.13
CA GLU A 447 -7.63 -12.13 -10.93
C GLU A 447 -7.04 -11.53 -12.21
N ALA A 448 -7.81 -10.71 -12.94
CA ALA A 448 -7.31 -10.02 -14.13
C ALA A 448 -6.15 -9.07 -13.81
N ALA A 449 -6.23 -8.36 -12.68
CA ALA A 449 -5.14 -7.49 -12.23
C ALA A 449 -3.88 -8.28 -11.83
N ALA A 450 -4.04 -9.46 -11.24
CA ALA A 450 -2.92 -10.35 -10.91
C ALA A 450 -2.23 -10.88 -12.17
N GLU A 451 -2.99 -11.32 -13.17
CA GLU A 451 -2.46 -11.78 -14.47
C GLU A 451 -1.70 -10.66 -15.19
N GLN A 452 -2.23 -9.44 -15.16
CA GLN A 452 -1.55 -8.29 -15.77
C GLN A 452 -0.23 -7.96 -15.06
N ARG A 453 -0.20 -8.01 -13.71
CA ARG A 453 1.03 -7.80 -12.94
C ARG A 453 2.11 -8.84 -13.26
N GLU A 454 1.72 -10.10 -13.50
CA GLU A 454 2.67 -11.13 -13.91
C GLU A 454 3.26 -10.84 -15.30
N LYS A 455 2.43 -10.44 -16.26
CA LYS A 455 2.89 -10.03 -17.60
C LYS A 455 3.82 -8.82 -17.55
N ASP A 456 3.47 -7.82 -16.75
CA ASP A 456 4.28 -6.61 -16.57
C ASP A 456 5.63 -6.94 -15.92
N ALA A 457 5.65 -7.84 -14.92
CA ALA A 457 6.88 -8.29 -14.28
C ALA A 457 7.81 -9.05 -15.24
N VAL A 458 7.26 -9.92 -16.10
CA VAL A 458 8.02 -10.62 -17.13
C VAL A 458 8.58 -9.64 -18.16
N HIS A 459 7.77 -8.67 -18.61
CA HIS A 459 8.22 -7.65 -19.53
C HIS A 459 9.34 -6.79 -18.94
N GLN A 460 9.18 -6.34 -17.69
CA GLN A 460 10.20 -5.58 -16.99
C GLN A 460 11.51 -6.36 -16.86
N ALA A 461 11.44 -7.65 -16.46
CA ALA A 461 12.62 -8.50 -16.37
C ALA A 461 13.32 -8.68 -17.74
N GLN A 462 12.57 -8.73 -18.83
CA GLN A 462 13.12 -8.80 -20.18
C GLN A 462 13.82 -7.48 -20.57
N VAL A 463 13.21 -6.32 -20.28
CA VAL A 463 13.81 -5.01 -20.53
C VAL A 463 15.09 -4.81 -19.71
N GLU A 464 15.07 -5.18 -18.43
CA GLU A 464 16.25 -5.12 -17.56
C GLU A 464 17.37 -6.04 -18.08
N ALA A 465 17.04 -7.24 -18.54
CA ALA A 465 18.02 -8.16 -19.14
C ALA A 465 18.62 -7.62 -20.44
N GLU A 466 17.81 -6.98 -21.29
CA GLU A 466 18.25 -6.34 -22.53
C GLU A 466 19.15 -5.13 -22.27
N GLU A 467 18.82 -4.29 -21.29
CA GLU A 467 19.65 -3.14 -20.90
C GLU A 467 21.02 -3.59 -20.36
N VAL A 468 21.05 -4.63 -19.51
CA VAL A 468 22.30 -5.21 -18.99
C VAL A 468 23.15 -5.80 -20.12
N ALA A 469 22.51 -6.45 -21.11
CA ALA A 469 23.20 -6.96 -22.29
C ALA A 469 23.77 -5.82 -23.15
N GLU A 470 23.04 -4.73 -23.34
CA GLU A 470 23.50 -3.55 -24.07
C GLU A 470 24.67 -2.86 -23.35
N GLU A 471 24.60 -2.72 -22.02
CA GLU A 471 25.70 -2.15 -21.23
C GLU A 471 26.97 -3.00 -21.36
N THR A 472 26.82 -4.34 -21.26
CA THR A 472 27.95 -5.26 -21.42
C THR A 472 28.54 -5.21 -22.83
N ALA A 473 27.70 -5.13 -23.86
CA ALA A 473 28.13 -4.95 -25.25
C ALA A 473 28.85 -3.60 -25.45
N ARG A 474 28.38 -2.53 -24.82
CA ARG A 474 29.01 -1.20 -24.84
C ARG A 474 30.36 -1.21 -24.14
N GLU A 475 30.49 -1.90 -23.01
CA GLU A 475 31.78 -2.09 -22.35
C GLU A 475 32.75 -2.88 -23.24
N LEU A 476 32.29 -3.98 -23.85
CA LEU A 476 33.10 -4.79 -24.75
C LEU A 476 33.62 -3.94 -25.92
N ARG A 477 32.75 -3.21 -26.63
CA ARG A 477 33.12 -2.33 -27.75
C ARG A 477 34.21 -1.34 -27.34
N ARG A 478 34.07 -0.69 -26.18
CA ARG A 478 35.08 0.23 -25.66
C ARG A 478 36.42 -0.47 -25.39
N ARG A 479 36.42 -1.68 -24.85
CA ARG A 479 37.66 -2.43 -24.58
C ARG A 479 38.34 -2.84 -25.88
N LEU A 480 37.58 -3.32 -26.87
CA LEU A 480 38.09 -3.67 -28.19
C LEU A 480 38.70 -2.43 -28.89
N GLU A 481 38.00 -1.29 -28.88
CA GLU A 481 38.51 -0.05 -29.47
C GLU A 481 39.84 0.39 -28.82
N GLN A 482 39.94 0.32 -27.49
CA GLN A 482 41.18 0.64 -26.77
C GLN A 482 42.32 -0.34 -27.07
N ALA A 483 42.00 -1.61 -27.31
CA ALA A 483 42.98 -2.65 -27.62
C ALA A 483 43.29 -2.77 -29.13
N GLY A 484 42.57 -2.04 -29.98
CA GLY A 484 42.71 -2.09 -31.44
C GLY A 484 42.02 -3.29 -32.11
N GLY A 485 41.05 -3.93 -31.44
CA GLY A 485 40.28 -5.06 -31.96
C GLY A 485 39.17 -4.67 -32.93
N ARG A 486 38.80 -5.60 -33.81
CA ARG A 486 37.74 -5.47 -34.82
C ARG A 486 36.49 -6.24 -34.42
N ILE A 487 35.37 -5.86 -35.03
CA ILE A 487 34.08 -6.54 -34.92
C ILE A 487 33.66 -6.92 -36.34
N GLY A 488 33.52 -8.21 -36.60
CA GLY A 488 33.02 -8.76 -37.85
C GLY A 488 31.70 -9.53 -37.66
N ASP A 489 31.32 -10.33 -38.65
CA ASP A 489 30.07 -11.11 -38.64
C ASP A 489 30.04 -12.13 -37.50
N VAL A 490 31.20 -12.71 -37.20
CA VAL A 490 31.38 -13.55 -36.01
C VAL A 490 32.53 -12.97 -35.21
N ASN A 491 32.29 -12.73 -33.93
CA ASN A 491 33.31 -12.33 -32.99
C ASN A 491 33.13 -13.12 -31.69
N ILE A 492 34.25 -13.50 -31.09
CA ILE A 492 34.29 -14.19 -29.82
C ILE A 492 35.26 -13.41 -28.96
N SER A 493 34.75 -12.72 -27.96
CA SER A 493 35.55 -11.85 -27.11
C SER A 493 35.54 -12.35 -25.67
N LEU A 494 36.71 -12.36 -25.06
CA LEU A 494 36.92 -12.71 -23.66
C LEU A 494 37.36 -11.46 -22.90
N MET A 495 36.68 -11.05 -21.82
CA MET A 495 37.11 -9.91 -21.01
C MET A 495 37.07 -10.21 -19.50
N TRP A 496 38.04 -9.66 -18.76
CA TRP A 496 38.14 -9.88 -17.31
C TRP A 496 38.70 -8.65 -16.59
N ASN A 497 38.74 -8.70 -15.25
CA ASN A 497 38.99 -7.53 -14.40
C ASN A 497 40.19 -7.69 -13.45
N ASN A 498 41.32 -8.20 -13.95
CA ASN A 498 42.57 -8.23 -13.21
C ASN A 498 43.79 -8.29 -14.17
N PHE A 499 44.98 -8.57 -13.63
CA PHE A 499 46.23 -8.66 -14.37
C PHE A 499 46.63 -10.08 -14.79
N ASN A 500 45.80 -11.10 -14.52
CA ASN A 500 46.09 -12.45 -14.98
C ASN A 500 46.00 -12.53 -16.51
N ASP A 501 46.67 -13.54 -17.04
CA ASP A 501 46.70 -13.90 -18.45
C ASP A 501 45.68 -15.01 -18.67
N LEU A 502 44.57 -14.67 -19.33
CA LEU A 502 43.59 -15.66 -19.76
C LEU A 502 43.65 -15.76 -21.28
N ASP A 503 43.85 -16.96 -21.80
CA ASP A 503 43.90 -17.21 -23.23
C ASP A 503 42.54 -17.70 -23.73
N LEU A 504 42.08 -17.10 -24.82
CA LEU A 504 40.95 -17.52 -25.60
C LEU A 504 41.40 -18.56 -26.63
N HIS A 505 40.72 -19.70 -26.62
CA HIS A 505 40.92 -20.78 -27.56
C HIS A 505 39.62 -21.05 -28.31
N VAL A 506 39.61 -20.89 -29.62
CA VAL A 506 38.45 -21.22 -30.46
C VAL A 506 38.79 -22.38 -31.37
N VAL A 507 38.00 -23.45 -31.32
CA VAL A 507 38.11 -24.58 -32.23
C VAL A 507 37.11 -24.38 -33.36
N CYS A 508 37.61 -24.25 -34.58
CA CYS A 508 36.81 -24.14 -35.80
C CYS A 508 36.17 -25.48 -36.18
N PRO A 509 35.14 -25.48 -37.06
CA PRO A 509 34.49 -26.70 -37.55
C PRO A 509 35.44 -27.72 -38.16
N SER A 510 36.54 -27.26 -38.79
CA SER A 510 37.61 -28.10 -39.32
C SER A 510 38.43 -28.85 -38.24
N GLY A 511 38.26 -28.49 -36.96
CA GLY A 511 39.05 -28.97 -35.83
C GLY A 511 40.32 -28.14 -35.54
N GLU A 512 40.63 -27.16 -36.39
CA GLU A 512 41.75 -26.23 -36.16
C GLU A 512 41.49 -25.32 -34.95
N ARG A 513 42.53 -25.02 -34.17
CA ARG A 513 42.43 -24.17 -32.98
C ARG A 513 43.08 -22.81 -33.21
N ILE A 514 42.33 -21.74 -33.00
CA ILE A 514 42.80 -20.36 -32.89
C ILE A 514 43.15 -20.08 -31.43
N HIS A 515 44.35 -19.60 -31.16
CA HIS A 515 44.81 -19.17 -29.83
C HIS A 515 46.08 -18.30 -29.95
N GLY A 516 46.62 -17.78 -28.86
CA GLY A 516 47.79 -16.87 -28.88
C GLY A 516 49.02 -17.37 -29.67
N GLY A 517 49.20 -18.71 -29.78
CA GLY A 517 50.26 -19.35 -30.57
C GLY A 517 49.90 -19.69 -32.02
N ASN A 518 48.61 -19.68 -32.39
CA ASN A 518 48.09 -19.86 -33.75
C ASN A 518 46.99 -18.83 -34.00
N ARG A 519 47.38 -17.61 -34.41
CA ARG A 519 46.47 -16.45 -34.46
C ARG A 519 45.67 -16.34 -35.75
N LEU A 520 46.09 -17.00 -36.83
CA LEU A 520 45.40 -16.99 -38.12
C LEU A 520 45.07 -18.43 -38.48
N SER A 521 43.79 -18.71 -38.70
CA SER A 521 43.31 -20.06 -39.01
C SER A 521 42.88 -20.21 -40.46
N GLN A 522 42.82 -21.45 -40.94
CA GLN A 522 42.32 -21.78 -42.29
C GLN A 522 40.82 -21.49 -42.43
N CYS A 523 40.07 -21.50 -41.32
CA CYS A 523 38.68 -21.03 -41.25
C CYS A 523 38.57 -19.48 -41.28
N LYS A 524 39.65 -18.78 -41.65
CA LYS A 524 39.75 -17.32 -41.79
C LYS A 524 39.54 -16.49 -40.52
N GLY A 525 39.38 -17.14 -39.38
CA GLY A 525 39.32 -16.48 -38.08
C GLY A 525 40.69 -15.97 -37.66
N GLU A 526 40.71 -14.77 -37.07
CA GLU A 526 41.91 -14.10 -36.60
C GLU A 526 41.78 -13.74 -35.10
N LEU A 527 42.75 -14.16 -34.28
CA LEU A 527 42.94 -13.61 -32.93
C LEU A 527 43.64 -12.26 -33.06
N ASP A 528 42.85 -11.20 -33.17
CA ASP A 528 43.32 -9.84 -33.43
C ASP A 528 43.72 -9.10 -32.14
N VAL A 529 43.14 -9.48 -31.00
CA VAL A 529 43.53 -8.98 -29.68
C VAL A 529 43.90 -10.14 -28.75
N ASP A 530 45.12 -10.07 -28.21
CA ASP A 530 45.70 -10.95 -27.20
C ASP A 530 46.24 -10.05 -26.08
N ALA A 531 45.71 -10.19 -24.87
CA ALA A 531 45.90 -9.22 -23.79
C ALA A 531 46.54 -9.85 -22.56
N ASN A 532 47.38 -9.06 -21.89
CA ASN A 532 48.01 -9.39 -20.61
C ASN A 532 49.09 -10.48 -20.59
N VAL A 533 49.68 -10.83 -21.74
CA VAL A 533 50.95 -11.58 -21.83
C VAL A 533 52.04 -11.03 -20.89
N LYS A 534 52.09 -9.69 -20.75
CA LYS A 534 52.99 -8.94 -19.84
C LYS A 534 52.27 -8.21 -18.69
N ALA A 535 51.00 -8.54 -18.45
CA ALA A 535 50.12 -7.93 -17.42
C ALA A 535 50.01 -6.40 -17.52
N GLU A 536 49.65 -5.87 -18.67
CA GLU A 536 49.69 -4.42 -18.96
C GLU A 536 48.44 -3.68 -18.45
N THR A 537 47.28 -4.32 -18.44
CA THR A 537 45.98 -3.71 -18.07
C THR A 537 45.22 -4.50 -17.00
N LYS A 538 44.35 -3.83 -16.26
CA LYS A 538 43.38 -4.45 -15.32
C LYS A 538 42.02 -4.73 -15.95
N LYS A 539 41.81 -4.24 -17.18
CA LYS A 539 40.60 -4.47 -17.99
C LYS A 539 40.98 -5.11 -19.33
N PRO A 540 41.68 -6.25 -19.32
CA PRO A 540 42.04 -6.95 -20.54
C PRO A 540 40.80 -7.42 -21.33
N VAL A 541 41.02 -7.62 -22.62
CA VAL A 541 40.10 -8.23 -23.57
C VAL A 541 40.93 -9.04 -24.58
N GLU A 542 40.48 -10.23 -24.93
CA GLU A 542 40.92 -10.96 -26.11
C GLU A 542 39.78 -11.09 -27.10
N ASN A 543 40.11 -11.22 -28.38
CA ASN A 543 39.11 -11.26 -29.42
C ASN A 543 39.56 -12.10 -30.60
N VAL A 544 38.67 -13.01 -31.01
CA VAL A 544 38.78 -13.73 -32.28
C VAL A 544 37.65 -13.23 -33.18
N VAL A 545 38.00 -12.81 -34.41
CA VAL A 545 37.08 -12.19 -35.36
C VAL A 545 37.11 -12.89 -36.71
N TRP A 546 35.94 -12.95 -37.36
CA TRP A 546 35.77 -13.28 -38.77
C TRP A 546 35.12 -12.09 -39.47
N ASP A 547 35.74 -11.63 -40.57
CA ASP A 547 35.17 -10.59 -41.42
C ASP A 547 33.87 -11.08 -42.09
N VAL A 548 33.13 -10.15 -42.71
CA VAL A 548 31.79 -10.42 -43.25
C VAL A 548 31.83 -11.55 -44.28
N GLY A 549 31.07 -12.62 -44.04
CA GLY A 549 31.00 -13.81 -44.91
C GLY A 549 32.21 -14.76 -44.85
N ASP A 550 33.15 -14.58 -43.91
CA ASP A 550 34.35 -15.41 -43.82
C ASP A 550 34.26 -16.57 -42.83
N ALA A 551 33.28 -16.57 -41.92
CA ALA A 551 33.05 -17.68 -41.00
C ALA A 551 32.46 -18.89 -41.73
N ASP A 552 33.11 -20.05 -41.58
CA ASP A 552 32.63 -21.32 -42.13
C ASP A 552 31.41 -21.83 -41.34
N ASP A 553 30.49 -22.53 -42.02
CA ASP A 553 29.40 -23.23 -41.36
C ASP A 553 29.91 -24.45 -40.55
N GLY A 554 29.27 -24.73 -39.43
CA GLY A 554 29.55 -25.89 -38.58
C GLY A 554 29.76 -25.54 -37.11
N LEU A 555 30.25 -26.51 -36.33
CA LEU A 555 30.38 -26.42 -34.88
C LEU A 555 31.66 -25.72 -34.44
N TYR A 556 31.51 -24.62 -33.70
CA TYR A 556 32.57 -23.90 -33.02
C TYR A 556 32.57 -24.24 -31.53
N LYS A 557 33.76 -24.46 -30.96
CA LYS A 557 33.91 -24.68 -29.51
C LYS A 557 34.83 -23.63 -28.91
N VAL A 558 34.37 -22.96 -27.86
CA VAL A 558 35.09 -21.86 -27.24
C VAL A 558 35.56 -22.26 -25.86
N TYR A 559 36.86 -22.16 -25.68
CA TYR A 559 37.56 -22.54 -24.47
C TYR A 559 38.30 -21.34 -23.89
N VAL A 560 38.41 -21.30 -22.56
CA VAL A 560 39.18 -20.30 -21.83
C VAL A 560 40.22 -21.01 -20.97
N HIS A 561 41.46 -20.55 -21.04
CA HIS A 561 42.58 -21.12 -20.31
C HIS A 561 43.23 -20.08 -19.40
N HIS A 562 43.51 -20.43 -18.15
CA HIS A 562 44.26 -19.56 -17.24
C HIS A 562 45.76 -19.77 -17.44
N TYR A 563 46.29 -19.15 -18.50
CA TYR A 563 47.65 -19.37 -18.97
C TYR A 563 48.72 -18.98 -17.95
N LYS A 564 48.56 -17.81 -17.32
CA LYS A 564 49.57 -17.31 -16.38
C LYS A 564 49.00 -16.45 -15.26
N LYS A 565 49.36 -16.83 -14.03
CA LYS A 565 49.15 -16.02 -12.83
C LYS A 565 50.26 -14.98 -12.64
N HIS A 566 49.92 -13.71 -12.72
CA HIS A 566 50.88 -12.62 -12.54
C HIS A 566 50.94 -12.15 -11.08
N LYS A 567 52.15 -11.93 -10.55
CA LYS A 567 52.36 -11.47 -9.16
C LYS A 567 52.23 -9.94 -9.04
N LYS A 568 51.03 -9.40 -9.31
CA LYS A 568 50.70 -7.97 -9.15
C LYS A 568 49.65 -7.75 -8.05
N ARG A 569 49.61 -6.54 -7.49
CA ARG A 569 48.57 -6.16 -6.50
C ARG A 569 47.20 -6.16 -7.17
N ARG A 570 46.19 -6.72 -6.50
CA ARG A 570 44.80 -6.90 -7.00
C ARG A 570 44.64 -7.95 -8.10
N THR A 571 45.61 -8.86 -8.25
CA THR A 571 45.43 -10.07 -9.06
C THR A 571 44.73 -11.15 -8.22
N LYS A 572 43.42 -11.32 -8.43
CA LYS A 572 42.62 -12.35 -7.76
C LYS A 572 42.73 -13.69 -8.51
N ASP A 573 42.60 -14.79 -7.78
CA ASP A 573 42.58 -16.15 -8.29
C ASP A 573 41.57 -16.93 -7.42
N PRO A 574 40.47 -17.45 -7.97
CA PRO A 574 40.12 -17.54 -9.39
C PRO A 574 39.91 -16.17 -10.07
N THR A 575 40.16 -16.12 -11.38
CA THR A 575 39.83 -14.97 -12.23
C THR A 575 38.41 -15.14 -12.75
N GLU A 576 37.52 -14.22 -12.37
CA GLU A 576 36.21 -14.08 -13.01
C GLU A 576 36.38 -13.42 -14.39
N PHE A 577 35.69 -13.98 -15.38
CA PHE A 577 35.71 -13.51 -16.77
C PHE A 577 34.32 -13.56 -17.39
N LYS A 578 34.13 -12.73 -18.41
CA LYS A 578 32.97 -12.71 -19.29
C LYS A 578 33.40 -13.14 -20.69
N LEU A 579 32.76 -14.15 -21.26
CA LEU A 579 32.91 -14.52 -22.65
C LEU A 579 31.67 -14.04 -23.41
N ILE A 580 31.87 -13.36 -24.53
CA ILE A 580 30.79 -12.83 -25.36
C ILE A 580 30.96 -13.38 -26.77
N THR A 581 29.92 -14.02 -27.29
CA THR A 581 29.88 -14.48 -28.69
C THR A 581 28.92 -13.60 -29.48
N GLY A 582 29.42 -12.87 -30.46
CA GLY A 582 28.64 -12.13 -31.44
C GLY A 582 28.51 -12.93 -32.73
N VAL A 583 27.29 -13.26 -33.17
CA VAL A 583 27.01 -13.94 -34.44
C VAL A 583 25.97 -13.15 -35.20
N LYS A 584 26.32 -12.63 -36.38
CA LYS A 584 25.47 -11.81 -37.27
C LYS A 584 24.73 -10.68 -36.54
N GLY A 585 25.38 -10.08 -35.54
CA GLY A 585 24.83 -8.99 -34.73
C GLY A 585 24.11 -9.40 -33.44
N GLU A 586 23.86 -10.70 -33.22
CA GLU A 586 23.33 -11.21 -31.95
C GLU A 586 24.46 -11.53 -30.97
N PHE A 587 24.39 -11.03 -29.74
CA PHE A 587 25.39 -11.26 -28.70
C PHE A 587 24.84 -12.20 -27.62
N LYS A 588 25.67 -13.15 -27.18
CA LYS A 588 25.40 -13.98 -25.99
C LYS A 588 26.54 -13.85 -25.01
N GLU A 589 26.21 -13.66 -23.73
CA GLU A 589 27.16 -13.53 -22.63
C GLU A 589 27.22 -14.81 -21.80
N TYR A 590 28.44 -15.21 -21.43
CA TYR A 590 28.72 -16.34 -20.54
C TYR A 590 29.66 -15.87 -19.43
N ASN A 591 29.19 -15.96 -18.19
CA ASN A 591 29.93 -15.55 -17.00
C ASN A 591 30.51 -16.78 -16.30
N SER A 592 31.83 -16.78 -16.04
CA SER A 592 32.47 -17.88 -15.32
C SER A 592 33.73 -17.40 -14.60
N LYS A 593 34.38 -18.33 -13.89
CA LYS A 593 35.64 -18.09 -13.20
C LYS A 593 36.57 -19.28 -13.39
N LEU A 594 37.86 -19.02 -13.51
CA LEU A 594 38.88 -20.06 -13.70
C LEU A 594 40.07 -19.79 -12.79
N SER A 595 40.58 -20.84 -12.14
CA SER A 595 41.79 -20.74 -11.31
C SER A 595 43.04 -21.11 -12.10
N HIS A 596 44.19 -20.56 -11.69
CA HIS A 596 45.45 -20.97 -12.33
C HIS A 596 45.78 -22.44 -12.03
N GLY A 597 46.08 -23.21 -13.08
CA GLY A 597 46.38 -24.65 -12.99
C GLY A 597 45.17 -25.56 -13.13
N GLU A 598 43.95 -25.00 -13.24
CA GLU A 598 42.78 -25.76 -13.69
C GLU A 598 42.90 -26.09 -15.19
N PRO A 599 42.32 -27.22 -15.63
CA PRO A 599 42.30 -27.55 -17.06
C PRO A 599 41.56 -26.47 -17.85
N ILE A 600 41.91 -26.34 -19.13
CA ILE A 600 41.22 -25.45 -20.05
C ILE A 600 39.70 -25.71 -20.03
N LEU A 601 38.92 -24.66 -19.82
CA LEU A 601 37.48 -24.74 -19.60
C LEU A 601 36.74 -24.54 -20.93
N LEU A 602 35.91 -25.52 -21.34
CA LEU A 602 34.92 -25.31 -22.39
C LEU A 602 33.82 -24.41 -21.83
N VAL A 603 33.63 -23.23 -22.41
CA VAL A 603 32.63 -22.26 -21.94
C VAL A 603 31.34 -22.37 -22.73
N THR A 604 31.44 -22.51 -24.05
CA THR A 604 30.29 -22.66 -24.93
C THR A 604 30.66 -23.37 -26.23
N GLU A 605 29.66 -23.93 -26.89
CA GLU A 605 29.73 -24.42 -28.26
C GLU A 605 28.50 -23.92 -29.02
N PHE A 606 28.70 -23.51 -30.28
CA PHE A 606 27.62 -23.00 -31.11
C PHE A 606 27.86 -23.39 -32.58
N THR A 607 26.78 -23.50 -33.34
CA THR A 607 26.82 -23.89 -34.76
C THR A 607 26.46 -22.71 -35.63
N LEU A 608 27.23 -22.48 -36.69
CA LEU A 608 26.88 -21.55 -37.76
C LEU A 608 26.27 -22.33 -38.93
N GLY A 609 25.09 -21.88 -39.40
CA GLY A 609 24.31 -22.58 -40.44
C GLY A 609 23.49 -23.78 -39.93
N ASP A 610 22.57 -24.29 -40.75
CA ASP A 610 21.61 -25.37 -40.39
C ASP A 610 22.22 -26.78 -40.37
N SER A 611 23.55 -26.92 -40.52
CA SER A 611 24.19 -28.23 -40.60
C SER A 611 24.52 -28.79 -39.21
N ILE A 612 23.52 -29.46 -38.60
CA ILE A 612 23.72 -30.35 -37.45
C ILE A 612 24.66 -31.49 -37.90
N PRO A 613 25.84 -31.69 -37.28
CA PRO A 613 26.63 -32.89 -37.53
C PRO A 613 25.90 -34.11 -36.95
N GLN A 614 25.41 -35.00 -37.81
CA GLN A 614 24.78 -36.26 -37.42
C GLN A 614 25.81 -37.15 -36.69
N PRO A 615 25.48 -37.73 -35.52
CA PRO A 615 26.36 -38.70 -34.88
C PRO A 615 26.48 -39.97 -35.75
N SER A 616 27.71 -40.34 -36.07
CA SER A 616 28.01 -41.58 -36.80
C SER A 616 27.76 -42.80 -35.91
N SER A 617 26.66 -43.52 -36.13
CA SER A 617 26.53 -44.90 -35.67
C SER A 617 25.51 -45.66 -36.53
N SER A 618 26.02 -46.50 -37.42
CA SER A 618 25.27 -47.68 -37.88
C SER A 618 26.01 -48.92 -37.38
N PRO A 619 25.31 -49.81 -36.67
CA PRO A 619 25.40 -51.25 -36.93
C PRO A 619 24.09 -51.77 -37.54
N PRO A 620 24.11 -52.98 -38.13
CA PRO A 620 23.22 -53.36 -39.23
C PRO A 620 21.84 -53.84 -38.76
N GLU A 621 20.89 -53.71 -39.69
CA GLU A 621 19.54 -54.24 -39.64
C GLU A 621 19.51 -55.74 -39.33
N GLY A 622 18.62 -56.11 -38.40
CA GLY A 622 18.34 -57.49 -38.03
C GLY A 622 16.92 -57.63 -37.47
N GLU A 623 16.04 -58.11 -38.35
CA GLU A 623 14.84 -58.95 -38.13
C GLU A 623 13.66 -58.49 -37.26
N GLU A 624 12.49 -58.71 -37.87
CA GLU A 624 11.11 -58.56 -37.45
C GLU A 624 10.74 -59.21 -36.11
N SER A 625 9.80 -58.58 -35.38
CA SER A 625 8.65 -59.33 -34.83
C SER A 625 7.49 -58.38 -34.50
N GLN A 626 6.37 -58.58 -35.19
CA GLN A 626 5.05 -58.08 -34.79
C GLN A 626 4.62 -58.74 -33.47
N VAL A 627 4.10 -57.94 -32.53
CA VAL A 627 3.13 -58.41 -31.52
C VAL A 627 2.14 -57.27 -31.27
N GLU A 628 0.87 -57.56 -31.57
CA GLU A 628 -0.32 -56.80 -31.17
C GLU A 628 -0.47 -56.87 -29.65
N ASP A 629 -0.87 -55.76 -29.00
CA ASP A 629 -1.34 -55.83 -27.61
C ASP A 629 -2.72 -55.15 -27.51
N GLU A 630 -3.69 -56.00 -27.21
CA GLU A 630 -5.03 -55.69 -26.75
C GLU A 630 -4.96 -55.01 -25.38
N ALA A 631 -5.70 -53.92 -25.20
CA ALA A 631 -5.98 -53.37 -23.88
C ALA A 631 -7.45 -53.64 -23.52
N LEU A 632 -7.61 -54.57 -22.58
CA LEU A 632 -8.83 -55.00 -21.92
C LEU A 632 -9.54 -53.83 -21.20
N ASP A 633 -10.82 -53.65 -21.52
CA ASP A 633 -11.80 -52.91 -20.74
C ASP A 633 -12.55 -53.90 -19.84
N THR A 634 -12.36 -53.77 -18.52
CA THR A 634 -13.03 -54.60 -17.51
C THR A 634 -14.26 -53.86 -16.98
N SER A 635 -15.42 -54.38 -17.36
CA SER A 635 -16.72 -54.12 -16.78
C SER A 635 -16.90 -54.78 -15.40
N GLU A 636 -17.50 -54.06 -14.44
CA GLU A 636 -18.35 -54.55 -13.35
C GLU A 636 -19.08 -53.29 -12.82
N ASN A 637 -20.31 -52.95 -13.23
CA ASN A 637 -21.62 -53.57 -13.02
C ASN A 637 -22.06 -53.57 -11.54
N GLU A 638 -23.00 -52.69 -11.16
CA GLU A 638 -24.18 -53.10 -10.38
C GLU A 638 -25.29 -52.03 -10.33
N GLU A 639 -26.51 -52.55 -10.34
CA GLU A 639 -27.82 -51.93 -10.55
C GLU A 639 -28.46 -51.33 -9.29
N LYS A 640 -29.45 -50.45 -9.54
CA LYS A 640 -30.73 -50.27 -8.82
C LYS A 640 -30.70 -49.93 -7.32
N ASN A 641 -31.12 -48.71 -6.99
CA ASN A 641 -32.50 -48.43 -6.53
C ASN A 641 -32.83 -46.95 -6.63
#